data_AF-A0AAV7B5J6-F1
#
_entry.id   AF-A0AAV7B5J6-F1
#
_cell.length_a   1.000
_cell.length_b   1.000
_cell.length_c   1.000
_cell.angle_alpha   90.00
_cell.angle_beta   90.00
_cell.angle_gamma   90.00
#
_symmetry.space_group_name_H-M   'P 1'
#
loop_
_entity.id
_entity.type
_entity.pdbx_description
1 polymer ?
#
loop_
_entity_poly.entity_id
_entity_poly.type
_entity_poly.pdbx_seq_one_letter_code
_entity_poly.pdbx_strand_id
1 'polypeptide(L)'
;MDFKRKKIAPAGGFSSSQTKKKKTDWDDDGPSQFEEELAFLDEVEADMAMEMNDTYSTADVLPVDKLSENISPKWLRPPLPPIDPQQDCICFHQIELDHYIGSHIPGMLGATQGPVPIIRTFGITADGNSVCCHIHGFAPYFYVPSQSGFKQEHLNEFKKELNSAVIKDMRSNKDNISQAVLAVDICMKENMYGYHGKKINPFLKITMALPRLIAPAKRLLEQGIRFGTFPVHCYQAFEANIDFEIRFMVDNDIVGCNWLELPAGKYRIRNDGDSNNDTAKKMSLAQLEVDISWADLISHPAEGEWQKIAPLRVLSFDIECAGRKGIFPEPDKDPVIQIANMVMRQGEKDPFVRNVFTLGTCASIVGSQVLCFEKEDALLKAWAEFVRIIDPDIITGYNIQNFDVPYLINRAHTLKVGNFPFLGRMRNIKSVIRDSSFQSKQMGRRENKVINTEGRVQFDLLQVLLRDYKLRSYTLNAVSFHFLQEQKEDVQHSIITDLQNGNEQTRRRLAVYCLKDAYLPLRLLEKLMCVINYMEMARVTGVPLNYLLSRGQQIKVVSQLLRQAMKQDLVMPVVKSEGGEDYTGATVIEPVKGYYDVPIATLDFSSLYPSIMMAHNLCYTTLLQSGSIDKYGLKPEEFIKTPTGDCFVKSSVRKGLLPEILENLLSARKRAKTELKKETDPFKQKVLDGRQLALKVSANSVYGFTGAQVGKLPCLEISQSVTGFGRQMIEKTKQLVESKYTLTNGYKADAKVIYGDTDSVMCKLGVQTVSEAMEIGKEAAEWVSSHFTPPIKLEFEKVYFPYLLINKKRYAGLYFSSSAKTHDKMDCKGIETVRRDNCPLVANLINTCLQKILIDRDPMGAVEHAKDVISDLLCNRIDISQLVITKELTRTADEYAGKQAHVELAERMRKRDPGSAPNLGDRVPYVIIGAAKGVAAYMKSEHKKCENLCPLCYQ
;
A
#
# COMPACT_ATOMS: atom_id res chain seq x y z
N MET A 1 -27.14 59.14 -39.16
CA MET A 1 -27.84 58.81 -40.41
C MET A 1 -27.99 57.31 -40.48
N ASP A 2 -29.24 56.90 -40.64
CA ASP A 2 -29.77 55.64 -41.16
C ASP A 2 -29.58 54.29 -40.45
N PHE A 3 -30.75 53.83 -40.01
CA PHE A 3 -31.18 52.50 -39.58
C PHE A 3 -30.80 51.36 -40.53
N LYS A 4 -30.50 50.18 -39.96
CA LYS A 4 -31.30 48.96 -40.19
C LYS A 4 -31.04 47.85 -39.13
N ARG A 5 -32.15 47.25 -38.69
CA ARG A 5 -32.30 46.14 -37.72
C ARG A 5 -31.82 44.79 -38.30
N LYS A 6 -31.21 43.91 -37.48
CA LYS A 6 -31.85 42.70 -36.89
C LYS A 6 -30.86 41.80 -36.09
N LYS A 7 -31.32 41.43 -34.89
CA LYS A 7 -31.03 40.34 -33.93
C LYS A 7 -29.90 39.32 -34.22
N ILE A 8 -29.08 39.02 -33.20
CA ILE A 8 -29.14 37.82 -32.31
C ILE A 8 -28.20 38.06 -31.10
N ALA A 9 -28.59 37.56 -29.91
CA ALA A 9 -27.98 37.78 -28.60
C ALA A 9 -26.68 36.96 -28.37
N PRO A 10 -25.83 37.39 -27.43
CA PRO A 10 -25.37 36.44 -26.40
C PRO A 10 -25.18 37.03 -24.98
N ALA A 11 -25.19 36.10 -24.02
CA ALA A 11 -24.42 36.04 -22.77
C ALA A 11 -24.62 37.10 -21.65
N GLY A 12 -25.22 36.64 -20.54
CA GLY A 12 -25.01 37.09 -19.17
C GLY A 12 -25.35 35.91 -18.25
N GLY A 13 -24.52 35.45 -17.31
CA GLY A 13 -23.84 36.22 -16.28
C GLY A 13 -24.63 36.04 -14.98
N PHE A 14 -24.44 34.91 -14.28
CA PHE A 14 -25.11 34.63 -13.01
C PHE A 14 -24.28 35.09 -11.82
N SER A 15 -24.84 35.99 -11.01
CA SER A 15 -24.42 36.26 -9.63
C SER A 15 -25.48 35.79 -8.64
N SER A 16 -24.97 35.29 -7.52
CA SER A 16 -25.64 34.77 -6.33
C SER A 16 -26.74 35.63 -5.70
N SER A 17 -27.85 35.00 -5.28
CA SER A 17 -28.29 34.86 -3.88
C SER A 17 -29.79 34.59 -3.82
N GLN A 18 -30.20 33.53 -3.11
CA GLN A 18 -31.20 33.60 -2.04
C GLN A 18 -31.52 32.20 -1.50
N THR A 19 -31.33 32.10 -0.20
CA THR A 19 -31.79 31.08 0.73
C THR A 19 -33.27 30.77 0.59
N LYS A 20 -33.62 29.49 0.41
CA LYS A 20 -34.92 28.94 0.81
C LYS A 20 -34.71 27.63 1.56
N LYS A 21 -35.07 27.64 2.85
CA LYS A 21 -35.42 26.45 3.64
C LYS A 21 -36.45 25.64 2.85
N LYS A 22 -36.12 24.42 2.41
CA LYS A 22 -37.10 23.42 1.99
C LYS A 22 -37.35 22.47 3.15
N LYS A 23 -38.62 22.42 3.56
CA LYS A 23 -39.21 21.37 4.40
C LYS A 23 -38.89 20.00 3.79
N THR A 24 -38.56 19.06 4.64
CA THR A 24 -38.53 17.62 4.36
C THR A 24 -39.97 17.14 4.10
N ASP A 25 -40.32 16.90 2.84
CA ASP A 25 -41.42 16.01 2.48
C ASP A 25 -40.79 14.72 1.92
N TRP A 26 -41.31 13.59 2.39
CA TRP A 26 -40.77 12.23 2.20
C TRP A 26 -41.34 11.53 0.95
N ASP A 27 -41.89 12.27 -0.02
CA ASP A 27 -42.53 11.73 -1.23
C ASP A 27 -42.18 12.59 -2.47
N ASP A 28 -40.91 12.61 -2.87
CA ASP A 28 -40.51 13.14 -4.19
C ASP A 28 -40.00 11.96 -5.04
N ASP A 29 -40.89 11.39 -5.86
CA ASP A 29 -40.65 10.31 -6.84
C ASP A 29 -39.80 10.78 -8.05
N GLY A 30 -38.93 11.77 -7.85
CA GLY A 30 -37.97 12.23 -8.85
C GLY A 30 -36.74 11.32 -8.94
N PRO A 31 -36.07 11.23 -10.10
CA PRO A 31 -34.82 10.48 -10.21
C PRO A 31 -33.79 11.05 -9.24
N SER A 32 -33.10 10.18 -8.50
CA SER A 32 -31.99 10.60 -7.65
C SER A 32 -30.86 11.17 -8.50
N GLN A 33 -30.03 12.05 -7.93
CA GLN A 33 -28.85 12.60 -8.60
C GLN A 33 -27.92 11.51 -9.19
N PHE A 34 -27.88 10.32 -8.57
CA PHE A 34 -27.09 9.20 -9.06
C PHE A 34 -27.76 8.50 -10.26
N GLU A 35 -29.08 8.43 -10.30
CA GLU A 35 -29.80 7.90 -11.47
C GLU A 35 -29.67 8.84 -12.68
N GLU A 36 -29.64 10.15 -12.45
CA GLU A 36 -29.30 11.12 -13.50
C GLU A 36 -27.87 10.92 -14.03
N GLU A 37 -26.91 10.63 -13.13
CA GLU A 37 -25.54 10.28 -13.51
C GLU A 37 -25.49 8.99 -14.36
N LEU A 38 -26.19 7.93 -13.93
CA LEU A 38 -26.26 6.67 -14.70
C LEU A 38 -26.90 6.86 -16.08
N ALA A 39 -27.94 7.69 -16.19
CA ALA A 39 -28.59 8.01 -17.45
C ALA A 39 -27.67 8.81 -18.37
N PHE A 40 -26.98 9.82 -17.85
CA PHE A 40 -26.00 10.59 -18.61
C PHE A 40 -24.86 9.70 -19.16
N LEU A 41 -24.37 8.76 -18.35
CA LEU A 41 -23.36 7.80 -18.78
C LEU A 41 -23.86 6.87 -19.89
N ASP A 42 -25.15 6.54 -19.91
CA ASP A 42 -25.77 5.74 -20.97
C ASP A 42 -25.90 6.53 -22.28
N GLU A 43 -26.27 7.81 -22.20
CA GLU A 43 -26.31 8.72 -23.36
C GLU A 43 -24.92 8.88 -24.02
N VAL A 44 -23.88 9.09 -23.21
CA VAL A 44 -22.50 9.19 -23.70
C VAL A 44 -22.05 7.90 -24.39
N GLU A 45 -22.38 6.74 -23.84
CA GLU A 45 -22.07 5.45 -24.48
C GLU A 45 -22.83 5.26 -25.79
N ALA A 46 -24.11 5.65 -25.85
CA ALA A 46 -24.91 5.55 -27.06
C ALA A 46 -24.32 6.41 -28.18
N ASP A 47 -23.88 7.62 -27.86
CA ASP A 47 -23.19 8.52 -28.80
C ASP A 47 -21.87 7.91 -29.31
N MET A 48 -21.05 7.33 -28.41
CA MET A 48 -19.80 6.66 -28.78
C MET A 48 -20.05 5.39 -29.63
N ALA A 49 -21.10 4.64 -29.36
CA ALA A 49 -21.46 3.44 -30.12
C ALA A 49 -21.95 3.78 -31.54
N MET A 50 -22.66 4.91 -31.71
CA MET A 50 -23.05 5.43 -33.02
C MET A 50 -21.84 5.80 -33.89
N GLU A 51 -20.76 6.30 -33.28
CA GLU A 51 -19.49 6.55 -33.99
C GLU A 51 -18.75 5.25 -34.38
N MET A 52 -18.99 4.13 -33.67
CA MET A 52 -18.32 2.84 -33.88
C MET A 52 -19.13 1.81 -34.71
N ASN A 53 -20.28 2.18 -35.26
CA ASN A 53 -21.10 1.36 -36.16
C ASN A 53 -21.62 0.03 -35.55
N ASP A 54 -21.79 -0.02 -34.23
CA ASP A 54 -22.38 -1.15 -33.52
C ASP A 54 -23.88 -0.93 -33.26
N THR A 55 -24.75 -1.79 -33.80
CA THR A 55 -26.18 -1.83 -33.45
C THR A 55 -26.41 -2.69 -32.19
N TYR A 56 -26.78 -2.08 -31.07
CA TYR A 56 -27.12 -2.77 -29.82
C TYR A 56 -28.64 -2.84 -29.59
N SER A 57 -29.14 -4.02 -29.21
CA SER A 57 -30.51 -4.23 -28.69
C SER A 57 -30.44 -4.30 -27.16
N THR A 58 -31.05 -3.34 -26.49
CA THR A 58 -31.15 -3.23 -25.03
C THR A 58 -32.49 -3.79 -24.56
N ALA A 59 -32.49 -5.03 -24.05
CA ALA A 59 -33.54 -5.46 -23.15
C ALA A 59 -33.02 -5.23 -21.71
N ASP A 60 -33.54 -4.20 -21.04
CA ASP A 60 -33.02 -3.69 -19.76
C ASP A 60 -33.24 -4.62 -18.56
N VAL A 61 -34.12 -5.61 -18.71
CA VAL A 61 -34.43 -6.62 -17.70
C VAL A 61 -34.39 -8.00 -18.34
N LEU A 62 -33.50 -8.86 -17.87
CA LEU A 62 -33.39 -10.25 -18.35
C LEU A 62 -33.91 -11.23 -17.26
N PRO A 63 -34.98 -12.00 -17.53
CA PRO A 63 -35.33 -13.16 -16.73
C PRO A 63 -34.40 -14.32 -17.13
N VAL A 64 -33.57 -14.84 -16.21
CA VAL A 64 -32.49 -15.77 -16.59
C VAL A 64 -32.56 -17.10 -15.84
N ASP A 65 -32.88 -18.16 -16.58
CA ASP A 65 -32.51 -19.55 -16.30
C ASP A 65 -31.31 -20.04 -17.16
N LYS A 66 -30.76 -19.19 -18.04
CA LYS A 66 -29.69 -19.54 -18.99
C LYS A 66 -28.76 -18.37 -19.34
N LEU A 67 -27.90 -17.97 -18.39
CA LEU A 67 -26.90 -16.90 -18.59
C LEU A 67 -25.94 -17.21 -19.78
N SER A 68 -25.77 -18.50 -20.10
CA SER A 68 -24.88 -19.01 -21.15
C SER A 68 -25.44 -18.88 -22.57
N GLU A 69 -26.75 -18.66 -22.77
CA GLU A 69 -27.35 -18.60 -24.12
C GLU A 69 -27.42 -17.17 -24.69
N ASN A 70 -27.25 -16.12 -23.86
CA ASN A 70 -27.31 -14.70 -24.27
C ASN A 70 -26.26 -13.84 -23.52
N ILE A 71 -24.97 -14.19 -23.63
CA ILE A 71 -23.88 -13.39 -23.04
C ILE A 71 -23.76 -12.08 -23.83
N SER A 72 -23.79 -10.94 -23.12
CA SER A 72 -23.53 -9.64 -23.75
C SER A 72 -22.13 -9.61 -24.36
N PRO A 73 -21.98 -9.30 -25.67
CA PRO A 73 -20.67 -9.18 -26.31
C PRO A 73 -19.76 -8.19 -25.58
N LYS A 74 -20.35 -7.16 -24.94
CA LYS A 74 -19.64 -6.16 -24.13
C LYS A 74 -18.83 -6.79 -22.99
N TRP A 75 -19.25 -7.94 -22.45
CA TRP A 75 -18.56 -8.60 -21.33
C TRP A 75 -17.28 -9.32 -21.74
N LEU A 76 -17.19 -9.82 -22.97
CA LEU A 76 -16.06 -10.63 -23.40
C LEU A 76 -14.82 -9.77 -23.62
N ARG A 77 -13.63 -10.34 -23.39
CA ARG A 77 -12.38 -9.73 -23.86
C ARG A 77 -12.35 -9.74 -25.40
N PRO A 78 -11.63 -8.82 -26.04
CA PRO A 78 -11.42 -8.87 -27.49
C PRO A 78 -10.93 -10.27 -27.93
N PRO A 79 -11.33 -10.77 -29.09
CA PRO A 79 -10.86 -12.06 -29.58
C PRO A 79 -9.34 -12.07 -29.70
N LEU A 80 -8.73 -13.23 -29.45
CA LEU A 80 -7.29 -13.38 -29.62
C LEU A 80 -6.95 -13.30 -31.12
N PRO A 81 -5.97 -12.48 -31.54
CA PRO A 81 -5.48 -12.52 -32.92
C PRO A 81 -4.90 -13.92 -33.23
N PRO A 82 -4.83 -14.33 -34.50
CA PRO A 82 -4.11 -15.54 -34.88
C PRO A 82 -2.63 -15.39 -34.50
N ILE A 83 -2.10 -16.37 -33.76
CA ILE A 83 -0.70 -16.38 -33.30
C ILE A 83 -0.02 -17.64 -33.84
N ASP A 84 1.09 -17.48 -34.55
CA ASP A 84 2.03 -18.53 -34.92
C ASP A 84 3.21 -18.55 -33.93
N PRO A 85 3.32 -19.58 -33.06
CA PRO A 85 4.41 -19.69 -32.10
C PRO A 85 5.82 -19.65 -32.69
N GLN A 86 6.00 -19.94 -33.98
CA GLN A 86 7.30 -19.94 -34.64
C GLN A 86 7.71 -18.57 -35.19
N GLN A 87 6.76 -17.68 -35.45
CA GLN A 87 7.01 -16.38 -36.11
C GLN A 87 6.70 -15.19 -35.20
N ASP A 88 5.71 -15.33 -34.32
CA ASP A 88 5.19 -14.22 -33.53
C ASP A 88 5.81 -14.19 -32.13
N CYS A 89 6.14 -12.99 -31.66
CA CYS A 89 6.45 -12.76 -30.24
C CYS A 89 5.18 -12.43 -29.46
N ILE A 90 5.17 -12.74 -28.16
CA ILE A 90 4.09 -12.34 -27.26
C ILE A 90 4.64 -11.38 -26.23
N CYS A 91 4.12 -10.15 -26.22
CA CYS A 91 4.42 -9.15 -25.20
C CYS A 91 3.21 -8.92 -24.30
N PHE A 92 3.39 -9.07 -22.99
CA PHE A 92 2.31 -8.86 -22.03
C PHE A 92 2.80 -8.18 -20.76
N HIS A 93 1.90 -7.41 -20.15
CA HIS A 93 2.11 -6.72 -18.88
C HIS A 93 1.74 -7.65 -17.74
N GLN A 94 2.72 -8.14 -16.98
CA GLN A 94 2.42 -9.03 -15.85
C GLN A 94 1.78 -8.27 -14.68
N ILE A 95 0.79 -8.88 -14.02
CA ILE A 95 0.08 -8.31 -12.86
C ILE A 95 0.30 -9.13 -11.58
N GLU A 96 0.45 -10.44 -11.72
CA GLU A 96 0.64 -11.38 -10.63
C GLU A 96 1.63 -12.47 -11.02
N LEU A 97 2.37 -12.94 -10.02
CA LEU A 97 3.33 -14.03 -10.14
C LEU A 97 3.23 -14.91 -8.90
N ASP A 98 3.11 -16.22 -9.12
CA ASP A 98 3.16 -17.25 -8.09
C ASP A 98 3.97 -18.46 -8.57
N HIS A 99 4.02 -19.51 -7.75
CA HIS A 99 4.59 -20.78 -8.15
C HIS A 99 3.70 -21.95 -7.73
N TYR A 100 3.82 -23.05 -8.46
CA TYR A 100 3.19 -24.32 -8.10
C TYR A 100 4.16 -25.47 -8.33
N ILE A 101 3.85 -26.64 -7.75
CA ILE A 101 4.63 -27.85 -7.96
C ILE A 101 3.97 -28.68 -9.07
N GLY A 102 4.71 -28.95 -10.13
CA GLY A 102 4.25 -29.70 -11.29
C GLY A 102 5.24 -30.76 -11.75
N SER A 103 5.08 -31.21 -12.99
CA SER A 103 5.95 -32.18 -13.65
C SER A 103 6.79 -31.50 -14.72
N HIS A 104 7.96 -32.07 -15.01
CA HIS A 104 8.83 -31.62 -16.10
C HIS A 104 8.13 -31.74 -17.46
N ILE A 105 8.35 -30.74 -18.33
CA ILE A 105 7.87 -30.75 -19.72
C ILE A 105 9.07 -31.01 -20.67
N PRO A 106 8.98 -32.01 -21.58
CA PRO A 106 10.05 -32.32 -22.52
C PRO A 106 10.53 -31.11 -23.33
N GLY A 107 11.84 -30.89 -23.37
CA GLY A 107 12.47 -29.77 -24.08
C GLY A 107 12.49 -28.44 -23.32
N MET A 108 11.98 -28.39 -22.09
CA MET A 108 12.20 -27.28 -21.16
C MET A 108 13.46 -27.53 -20.31
N LEU A 109 14.14 -26.47 -19.86
CA LEU A 109 15.31 -26.60 -18.98
C LEU A 109 14.94 -27.10 -17.58
N GLY A 110 15.95 -27.51 -16.80
CA GLY A 110 15.83 -27.84 -15.37
C GLY A 110 15.85 -29.33 -15.05
N ALA A 111 15.40 -29.69 -13.85
CA ALA A 111 15.35 -31.08 -13.41
C ALA A 111 14.31 -31.87 -14.22
N THR A 112 14.70 -33.07 -14.67
CA THR A 112 13.86 -33.97 -15.47
C THR A 112 13.22 -35.10 -14.65
N GLN A 113 13.58 -35.21 -13.37
CA GLN A 113 13.10 -36.26 -12.47
C GLN A 113 12.38 -35.66 -11.26
N GLY A 114 11.23 -36.24 -10.91
CA GLY A 114 10.45 -35.87 -9.73
C GLY A 114 9.63 -34.58 -9.91
N PRO A 115 8.98 -34.12 -8.82
CA PRO A 115 8.24 -32.87 -8.83
C PRO A 115 9.17 -31.68 -9.01
N VAL A 116 8.76 -30.71 -9.82
CA VAL A 116 9.52 -29.49 -10.10
C VAL A 116 8.70 -28.24 -9.77
N PRO A 117 9.32 -27.18 -9.23
CA PRO A 117 8.65 -25.90 -9.08
C PRO A 117 8.54 -25.22 -10.44
N ILE A 118 7.34 -24.77 -10.79
CA ILE A 118 7.05 -24.02 -12.01
C ILE A 118 6.54 -22.66 -11.57
N ILE A 119 7.13 -21.61 -12.11
CA ILE A 119 6.67 -20.24 -11.87
C ILE A 119 5.56 -19.95 -12.84
N ARG A 120 4.52 -19.27 -12.37
CA ARG A 120 3.38 -18.91 -13.20
C ARG A 120 3.14 -17.43 -13.05
N THR A 121 3.02 -16.75 -14.18
CA THR A 121 2.72 -15.33 -14.25
C THR A 121 1.47 -15.09 -15.07
N PHE A 122 0.66 -14.15 -14.62
CA PHE A 122 -0.57 -13.72 -15.29
C PHE A 122 -0.41 -12.28 -15.73
N GLY A 123 -0.98 -11.94 -16.88
CA GLY A 123 -0.96 -10.58 -17.37
C GLY A 123 -1.79 -10.35 -18.61
N ILE A 124 -1.64 -9.15 -19.17
CA ILE A 124 -2.51 -8.64 -20.24
C ILE A 124 -1.66 -8.07 -21.38
N THR A 125 -1.98 -8.45 -22.62
CA THR A 125 -1.35 -7.87 -23.82
C THR A 125 -1.73 -6.40 -23.99
N ALA A 126 -1.06 -5.68 -24.89
CA ALA A 126 -1.46 -4.31 -25.21
C ALA A 126 -2.90 -4.22 -25.76
N ASP A 127 -3.35 -5.27 -26.45
CA ASP A 127 -4.68 -5.38 -27.06
C ASP A 127 -5.76 -5.88 -26.08
N GLY A 128 -5.41 -6.10 -24.81
CA GLY A 128 -6.35 -6.48 -23.76
C GLY A 128 -6.63 -7.97 -23.65
N ASN A 129 -5.80 -8.84 -24.25
CA ASN A 129 -5.94 -10.29 -24.14
C ASN A 129 -5.27 -10.82 -22.86
N SER A 130 -5.92 -11.79 -22.19
CA SER A 130 -5.37 -12.40 -20.98
C SER A 130 -4.39 -13.53 -21.27
N VAL A 131 -3.25 -13.51 -20.57
CA VAL A 131 -2.13 -14.44 -20.73
C VAL A 131 -1.85 -15.15 -19.40
N CYS A 132 -1.69 -16.48 -19.46
CA CYS A 132 -1.13 -17.31 -18.40
C CYS A 132 0.18 -17.92 -18.91
N CYS A 133 1.32 -17.52 -18.36
CA CYS A 133 2.63 -17.99 -18.78
C CYS A 133 3.26 -18.87 -17.69
N HIS A 134 3.56 -20.12 -18.05
CA HIS A 134 4.27 -21.09 -17.21
C HIS A 134 5.75 -21.08 -17.55
N ILE A 135 6.57 -20.76 -16.55
CA ILE A 135 8.01 -20.56 -16.68
C ILE A 135 8.73 -21.73 -16.02
N HIS A 136 9.44 -22.50 -16.83
CA HIS A 136 10.03 -23.79 -16.45
C HIS A 136 11.54 -23.71 -16.26
N GLY A 137 12.04 -24.54 -15.34
CA GLY A 137 13.46 -24.87 -15.20
C GLY A 137 14.24 -24.07 -14.17
N PHE A 138 13.58 -23.16 -13.45
CA PHE A 138 14.20 -22.41 -12.36
C PHE A 138 14.15 -23.21 -11.06
N ALA A 139 15.30 -23.42 -10.43
CA ALA A 139 15.42 -24.20 -9.19
C ALA A 139 15.81 -23.33 -7.99
N PRO A 140 15.25 -23.57 -6.80
CA PRO A 140 15.59 -22.82 -5.59
C PRO A 140 17.01 -23.16 -5.12
N TYR A 141 17.73 -22.17 -4.57
CA TYR A 141 19.07 -22.36 -4.04
C TYR A 141 19.39 -21.42 -2.88
N PHE A 142 20.45 -21.75 -2.14
CA PHE A 142 21.03 -20.91 -1.11
C PHE A 142 22.55 -21.14 -1.04
N TYR A 143 23.25 -20.36 -0.22
CA TYR A 143 24.72 -20.43 -0.11
C TYR A 143 25.18 -20.79 1.30
N VAL A 144 26.32 -21.46 1.38
CA VAL A 144 27.09 -21.66 2.63
C VAL A 144 28.58 -21.44 2.35
N PRO A 145 29.39 -20.96 3.31
CA PRO A 145 30.83 -20.82 3.11
C PRO A 145 31.48 -22.20 2.91
N SER A 146 32.46 -22.28 2.02
CA SER A 146 33.23 -23.50 1.82
C SER A 146 34.28 -23.64 2.91
N GLN A 147 34.43 -24.85 3.46
CA GLN A 147 35.49 -25.15 4.42
C GLN A 147 36.88 -25.21 3.78
N SER A 148 37.92 -24.96 4.58
CA SER A 148 39.31 -25.05 4.13
C SER A 148 39.65 -26.44 3.58
N GLY A 149 40.31 -26.49 2.43
CA GLY A 149 40.68 -27.74 1.77
C GLY A 149 39.55 -28.42 0.97
N PHE A 150 38.33 -27.87 0.96
CA PHE A 150 37.26 -28.33 0.09
C PHE A 150 37.62 -28.05 -1.39
N LYS A 151 37.35 -29.01 -2.27
CA LYS A 151 37.73 -29.03 -3.68
C LYS A 151 36.61 -29.64 -4.51
N GLN A 152 36.71 -29.48 -5.83
CA GLN A 152 35.68 -29.95 -6.77
C GLN A 152 35.40 -31.46 -6.68
N GLU A 153 36.41 -32.27 -6.34
CA GLU A 153 36.29 -33.73 -6.14
C GLU A 153 35.34 -34.10 -4.97
N HIS A 154 35.19 -33.23 -3.98
CA HIS A 154 34.36 -33.46 -2.79
C HIS A 154 32.88 -33.11 -2.99
N LEU A 155 32.52 -32.41 -4.08
CA LEU A 155 31.15 -31.94 -4.33
C LEU A 155 30.15 -33.09 -4.40
N ASN A 156 30.51 -34.17 -5.09
CA ASN A 156 29.63 -35.33 -5.27
C ASN A 156 29.32 -36.03 -3.94
N GLU A 157 30.33 -36.16 -3.07
CA GLU A 157 30.15 -36.79 -1.76
C GLU A 157 29.31 -35.90 -0.84
N PHE A 158 29.62 -34.60 -0.77
CA PHE A 158 28.82 -33.64 0.00
C PHE A 158 27.36 -33.61 -0.45
N LYS A 159 27.12 -33.56 -1.77
CA LYS A 159 25.77 -33.62 -2.36
C LYS A 159 25.03 -34.88 -1.92
N LYS A 160 25.67 -36.06 -2.02
CA LYS A 160 25.06 -37.35 -1.65
C LYS A 160 24.69 -37.40 -0.17
N GLU A 161 25.56 -36.90 0.69
CA GLU A 161 25.32 -36.92 2.13
C GLU A 161 24.22 -35.95 2.53
N LEU A 162 24.25 -34.71 2.03
CA LEU A 162 23.19 -33.74 2.29
C LEU A 162 21.84 -34.21 1.74
N ASN A 163 21.82 -34.80 0.54
CA ASN A 163 20.62 -35.39 -0.02
C ASN A 163 20.04 -36.48 0.90
N SER A 164 20.90 -37.38 1.36
CA SER A 164 20.51 -38.48 2.26
C SER A 164 20.00 -37.95 3.60
N ALA A 165 20.65 -36.93 4.17
CA ALA A 165 20.24 -36.30 5.42
C ALA A 165 18.87 -35.63 5.30
N VAL A 166 18.64 -34.86 4.22
CA VAL A 166 17.35 -34.19 3.99
C VAL A 166 16.24 -35.20 3.78
N ILE A 167 16.46 -36.26 3.01
CA ILE A 167 15.44 -37.31 2.79
C ILE A 167 15.11 -38.05 4.09
N LYS A 168 16.11 -38.38 4.92
CA LYS A 168 15.90 -39.03 6.22
C LYS A 168 15.13 -38.14 7.22
N ASP A 169 15.31 -36.83 7.13
CA ASP A 169 14.61 -35.85 7.98
C ASP A 169 13.12 -35.68 7.60
N MET A 170 12.72 -36.07 6.38
CA MET A 170 11.34 -35.97 5.94
C MET A 170 10.44 -36.93 6.72
N ARG A 171 9.49 -36.38 7.48
CA ARG A 171 8.45 -37.17 8.18
C ARG A 171 7.59 -38.01 7.23
N SER A 172 7.40 -37.54 5.99
CA SER A 172 6.62 -38.24 4.95
C SER A 172 7.10 -37.80 3.57
N ASN A 173 7.43 -38.75 2.69
CA ASN A 173 7.86 -38.48 1.31
C ASN A 173 6.75 -38.77 0.31
N LYS A 174 5.60 -38.09 0.45
CA LYS A 174 4.41 -38.31 -0.39
C LYS A 174 4.68 -38.10 -1.89
N ASP A 175 5.61 -37.21 -2.22
CA ASP A 175 5.94 -36.84 -3.60
C ASP A 175 7.08 -37.70 -4.19
N ASN A 176 7.43 -38.82 -3.52
CA ASN A 176 8.48 -39.76 -3.95
C ASN A 176 9.79 -39.09 -4.37
N ILE A 177 10.22 -38.08 -3.61
CA ILE A 177 11.43 -37.32 -3.90
C ILE A 177 12.65 -38.23 -3.66
N SER A 178 13.33 -38.60 -4.73
CA SER A 178 14.58 -39.38 -4.70
C SER A 178 15.82 -38.48 -4.60
N GLN A 179 15.72 -37.27 -5.15
CA GLN A 179 16.80 -36.30 -5.18
C GLN A 179 16.31 -34.94 -4.65
N ALA A 180 16.54 -34.67 -3.37
CA ALA A 180 16.27 -33.40 -2.72
C ALA A 180 17.31 -32.32 -3.08
N VAL A 181 18.58 -32.70 -3.26
CA VAL A 181 19.68 -31.80 -3.65
C VAL A 181 20.01 -32.02 -5.12
N LEU A 182 19.74 -31.01 -5.96
CA LEU A 182 19.95 -31.08 -7.40
C LEU A 182 21.43 -30.91 -7.78
N ALA A 183 22.07 -29.88 -7.23
CA ALA A 183 23.45 -29.54 -7.53
C ALA A 183 24.13 -28.87 -6.32
N VAL A 184 25.45 -29.01 -6.26
CA VAL A 184 26.31 -28.26 -5.33
C VAL A 184 27.48 -27.74 -6.17
N ASP A 185 27.64 -26.43 -6.21
CA ASP A 185 28.66 -25.76 -7.02
C ASP A 185 29.55 -24.87 -6.14
N ILE A 186 30.84 -24.79 -6.46
CA ILE A 186 31.74 -23.82 -5.82
C ILE A 186 31.62 -22.49 -6.57
N CYS A 187 31.33 -21.42 -5.85
CA CYS A 187 31.29 -20.07 -6.38
C CYS A 187 32.13 -19.13 -5.51
N MET A 188 32.73 -18.11 -6.11
CA MET A 188 33.52 -17.12 -5.40
C MET A 188 32.59 -15.95 -5.04
N LYS A 189 32.34 -15.75 -3.74
CA LYS A 189 31.44 -14.69 -3.23
C LYS A 189 32.05 -13.97 -2.02
N GLU A 190 31.53 -12.80 -1.70
CA GLU A 190 31.88 -12.06 -0.49
C GLU A 190 30.67 -11.93 0.45
N ASN A 191 30.90 -12.04 1.76
CA ASN A 191 29.88 -11.76 2.76
C ASN A 191 29.58 -10.26 2.80
N MET A 192 28.32 -9.89 2.60
CA MET A 192 27.85 -8.50 2.61
C MET A 192 27.95 -7.81 3.99
N TYR A 193 27.95 -8.57 5.09
CA TYR A 193 27.88 -8.03 6.44
C TYR A 193 29.28 -7.84 7.06
N GLY A 194 29.74 -6.59 7.11
CA GLY A 194 31.08 -6.21 7.54
C GLY A 194 32.07 -6.10 6.37
N TYR A 195 33.13 -5.32 6.56
CA TYR A 195 34.21 -5.17 5.60
C TYR A 195 35.28 -6.28 5.75
N HIS A 196 35.51 -7.03 4.68
CA HIS A 196 36.43 -8.18 4.67
C HIS A 196 37.66 -8.00 3.75
N GLY A 197 38.10 -6.76 3.52
CA GLY A 197 39.29 -6.49 2.71
C GLY A 197 39.12 -6.81 1.22
N LYS A 198 37.88 -6.78 0.70
CA LYS A 198 37.53 -7.18 -0.68
C LYS A 198 37.94 -8.62 -1.04
N LYS A 199 38.08 -9.47 -0.03
CA LYS A 199 38.43 -10.88 -0.24
C LYS A 199 37.19 -11.65 -0.65
N ILE A 200 37.23 -12.19 -1.85
CA ILE A 200 36.23 -13.14 -2.34
C ILE A 200 36.65 -14.53 -1.86
N ASN A 201 35.74 -15.21 -1.16
CA ASN A 201 35.98 -16.54 -0.60
C ASN A 201 35.16 -17.59 -1.36
N PRO A 202 35.57 -18.87 -1.33
CA PRO A 202 34.76 -19.94 -1.88
C PRO A 202 33.50 -20.18 -1.04
N PHE A 203 32.35 -20.23 -1.70
CA PHE A 203 31.04 -20.58 -1.17
C PHE A 203 30.50 -21.79 -1.94
N LEU A 204 29.72 -22.63 -1.27
CA LEU A 204 28.94 -23.69 -1.90
C LEU A 204 27.54 -23.15 -2.20
N LYS A 205 27.18 -23.10 -3.49
CA LYS A 205 25.81 -22.86 -3.96
C LYS A 205 25.08 -24.21 -3.95
N ILE A 206 24.07 -24.34 -3.11
CA ILE A 206 23.31 -25.58 -2.96
C ILE A 206 21.96 -25.40 -3.64
N THR A 207 21.75 -26.10 -4.75
CA THR A 207 20.50 -26.09 -5.52
C THR A 207 19.60 -27.22 -5.04
N MET A 208 18.38 -26.88 -4.62
CA MET A 208 17.39 -27.79 -4.07
C MET A 208 16.31 -28.12 -5.09
N ALA A 209 15.68 -29.28 -4.96
CA ALA A 209 14.61 -29.69 -5.87
C ALA A 209 13.33 -28.84 -5.69
N LEU A 210 12.96 -28.54 -4.44
CA LEU A 210 11.74 -27.81 -4.10
C LEU A 210 12.02 -26.69 -3.09
N PRO A 211 11.31 -25.54 -3.14
CA PRO A 211 11.56 -24.41 -2.23
C PRO A 211 11.43 -24.79 -0.76
N ARG A 212 10.42 -25.61 -0.43
CA ARG A 212 10.17 -26.10 0.94
C ARG A 212 11.33 -26.92 1.54
N LEU A 213 12.25 -27.42 0.73
CA LEU A 213 13.40 -28.22 1.18
C LEU A 213 14.59 -27.36 1.63
N ILE A 214 14.59 -26.04 1.36
CA ILE A 214 15.66 -25.14 1.85
C ILE A 214 15.67 -25.11 3.38
N ALA A 215 14.51 -24.99 4.04
CA ALA A 215 14.40 -24.90 5.49
C ALA A 215 15.02 -26.11 6.24
N PRO A 216 14.68 -27.38 5.91
CA PRO A 216 15.32 -28.52 6.55
C PRO A 216 16.81 -28.64 6.18
N ALA A 217 17.20 -28.38 4.93
CA ALA A 217 18.61 -28.42 4.53
C ALA A 217 19.47 -27.40 5.31
N LYS A 218 18.99 -26.15 5.42
CA LYS A 218 19.59 -25.11 6.26
C LYS A 218 19.75 -25.58 7.70
N ARG A 219 18.69 -26.11 8.32
CA ARG A 219 18.72 -26.55 9.72
C ARG A 219 19.76 -27.66 9.94
N LEU A 220 19.80 -28.66 9.06
CA LEU A 220 20.75 -29.77 9.15
C LEU A 220 22.20 -29.29 8.99
N LEU A 221 22.44 -28.38 8.05
CA LEU A 221 23.76 -27.77 7.86
C LEU A 221 24.21 -26.92 9.06
N GLU A 222 23.28 -26.20 9.70
CA GLU A 222 23.55 -25.41 10.92
C GLU A 222 23.80 -26.30 12.16
N GLN A 223 23.19 -27.50 12.22
CA GLN A 223 23.41 -28.49 13.29
C GLN A 223 24.72 -29.26 13.11
N GLY A 224 25.22 -29.34 11.89
CA GLY A 224 26.48 -30.00 11.54
C GLY A 224 26.26 -31.20 10.62
N ILE A 225 27.08 -31.28 9.58
CA ILE A 225 27.11 -32.43 8.65
C ILE A 225 28.51 -33.01 8.57
N ARG A 226 28.62 -34.34 8.45
CA ARG A 226 29.88 -35.07 8.24
C ARG A 226 29.82 -35.76 6.89
N PHE A 227 30.87 -35.64 6.10
CA PHE A 227 31.01 -36.32 4.81
C PHE A 227 32.48 -36.63 4.55
N GLY A 228 32.76 -37.77 3.91
CA GLY A 228 34.13 -38.22 3.63
C GLY A 228 35.05 -38.18 4.84
N THR A 229 36.25 -37.64 4.62
CA THR A 229 37.28 -37.47 5.65
C THR A 229 37.17 -36.16 6.42
N PHE A 230 36.19 -35.31 6.10
CA PHE A 230 36.02 -34.03 6.79
C PHE A 230 35.35 -34.22 8.17
N PRO A 231 35.76 -33.44 9.19
CA PRO A 231 35.08 -33.44 10.48
C PRO A 231 33.64 -32.92 10.33
N VAL A 232 32.82 -33.14 11.35
CA VAL A 232 31.50 -32.50 11.45
C VAL A 232 31.70 -30.98 11.39
N HIS A 233 31.04 -30.32 10.45
CA HIS A 233 31.12 -28.86 10.30
C HIS A 233 29.73 -28.23 10.33
N CYS A 234 29.58 -27.18 11.15
CA CYS A 234 28.36 -26.38 11.22
C CYS A 234 28.49 -25.17 10.29
N TYR A 235 27.58 -25.06 9.34
CA TYR A 235 27.61 -24.02 8.32
C TYR A 235 26.70 -22.85 8.69
N GLN A 236 27.13 -21.62 8.36
CA GLN A 236 26.25 -20.46 8.33
C GLN A 236 25.56 -20.36 6.98
N ALA A 237 24.24 -20.26 6.97
CA ALA A 237 23.47 -20.11 5.73
C ALA A 237 23.35 -18.64 5.29
N PHE A 238 23.38 -18.45 3.98
CA PHE A 238 23.22 -17.18 3.29
C PHE A 238 22.05 -17.29 2.30
N GLU A 239 21.21 -16.26 2.26
CA GLU A 239 20.04 -16.15 1.37
C GLU A 239 19.04 -17.32 1.44
N ALA A 240 19.11 -18.16 2.48
CA ALA A 240 18.21 -19.30 2.68
C ALA A 240 16.79 -18.90 3.17
N ASN A 241 16.54 -17.60 3.40
CA ASN A 241 15.26 -17.06 3.86
C ASN A 241 14.63 -16.09 2.83
N ILE A 242 14.93 -16.28 1.55
CA ILE A 242 14.36 -15.50 0.44
C ILE A 242 13.18 -16.27 -0.18
N ASP A 243 12.08 -15.56 -0.42
CA ASP A 243 10.89 -16.14 -1.05
C ASP A 243 11.23 -16.51 -2.51
N PHE A 244 10.75 -17.66 -2.99
CA PHE A 244 11.17 -18.23 -4.27
C PHE A 244 10.88 -17.31 -5.46
N GLU A 245 9.72 -16.66 -5.42
CA GLU A 245 9.28 -15.65 -6.39
C GLU A 245 10.23 -14.46 -6.42
N ILE A 246 10.65 -13.98 -5.25
CA ILE A 246 11.60 -12.86 -5.14
C ILE A 246 12.97 -13.28 -5.69
N ARG A 247 13.45 -14.50 -5.39
CA ARG A 247 14.71 -15.01 -5.95
C ARG A 247 14.66 -15.04 -7.48
N PHE A 248 13.59 -15.59 -8.05
CA PHE A 248 13.40 -15.63 -9.50
C PHE A 248 13.38 -14.24 -10.13
N MET A 249 12.63 -13.32 -9.53
CA MET A 249 12.52 -11.94 -9.99
C MET A 249 13.84 -11.17 -9.91
N VAL A 250 14.67 -11.45 -8.88
CA VAL A 250 16.00 -10.87 -8.75
C VAL A 250 16.94 -11.43 -9.82
N ASP A 251 16.96 -12.74 -10.04
CA ASP A 251 17.89 -13.41 -10.97
C ASP A 251 17.69 -13.03 -12.42
N ASN A 252 16.45 -12.72 -12.79
CA ASN A 252 16.04 -12.44 -14.17
C ASN A 252 15.74 -10.96 -14.39
N ASP A 253 16.11 -10.08 -13.45
CA ASP A 253 15.84 -8.64 -13.49
C ASP A 253 14.35 -8.27 -13.73
N ILE A 254 13.43 -9.17 -13.36
CA ILE A 254 11.98 -8.95 -13.45
C ILE A 254 11.52 -8.14 -12.23
N VAL A 255 10.86 -7.00 -12.45
CA VAL A 255 10.21 -6.21 -11.38
C VAL A 255 8.68 -6.40 -11.40
N GLY A 256 7.98 -5.97 -10.36
CA GLY A 256 6.51 -6.05 -10.34
C GLY A 256 5.88 -5.15 -11.39
N CYS A 257 4.75 -5.56 -11.97
CA CYS A 257 4.04 -4.80 -13.00
C CYS A 257 4.91 -4.44 -14.22
N ASN A 258 5.76 -5.38 -14.64
CA ASN A 258 6.68 -5.19 -15.76
C ASN A 258 6.16 -5.81 -17.07
N TRP A 259 6.69 -5.37 -18.21
CA TRP A 259 6.43 -6.02 -19.49
C TRP A 259 7.39 -7.20 -19.69
N LEU A 260 6.82 -8.33 -20.08
CA LEU A 260 7.53 -9.56 -20.41
C LEU A 260 7.31 -9.88 -21.88
N GLU A 261 8.36 -10.37 -22.53
CA GLU A 261 8.34 -10.79 -23.92
C GLU A 261 8.73 -12.26 -24.04
N LEU A 262 7.95 -12.98 -24.85
CA LEU A 262 8.17 -14.37 -25.25
C LEU A 262 8.62 -14.35 -26.71
N PRO A 263 9.90 -14.62 -27.02
CA PRO A 263 10.40 -14.58 -28.39
C PRO A 263 9.79 -15.69 -29.27
N ALA A 264 9.68 -15.39 -30.57
CA ALA A 264 9.25 -16.36 -31.57
C ALA A 264 10.10 -17.65 -31.54
N GLY A 265 9.43 -18.81 -31.63
CA GLY A 265 10.04 -20.13 -31.59
C GLY A 265 10.50 -20.60 -30.20
N LYS A 266 10.32 -19.80 -29.14
CA LYS A 266 10.78 -20.13 -27.78
C LYS A 266 9.69 -20.54 -26.80
N TYR A 267 8.42 -20.31 -27.14
CA TYR A 267 7.28 -20.68 -26.32
C TYR A 267 6.42 -21.75 -27.01
N ARG A 268 5.58 -22.42 -26.23
CA ARG A 268 4.57 -23.37 -26.70
C ARG A 268 3.20 -22.99 -26.18
N ILE A 269 2.18 -23.07 -27.02
CA ILE A 269 0.78 -22.80 -26.62
C ILE A 269 0.14 -24.08 -26.06
N ARG A 270 -0.57 -23.95 -24.94
CA ARG A 270 -1.41 -24.99 -24.36
C ARG A 270 -2.85 -24.89 -24.87
N ASN A 271 -3.38 -26.02 -25.35
CA ASN A 271 -4.74 -26.13 -25.88
C ASN A 271 -5.65 -26.99 -24.98
N ASP A 272 -6.96 -26.88 -25.19
CA ASP A 272 -7.98 -27.64 -24.43
C ASP A 272 -8.07 -29.14 -24.82
N GLY A 273 -7.45 -29.53 -25.95
CA GLY A 273 -7.42 -30.91 -26.44
C GLY A 273 -6.62 -31.89 -25.58
N ASP A 274 -6.61 -33.16 -25.97
CA ASP A 274 -5.85 -34.21 -25.28
C ASP A 274 -4.34 -33.90 -25.30
N SER A 275 -3.67 -34.19 -24.19
CA SER A 275 -2.23 -34.01 -24.08
C SER A 275 -1.51 -34.98 -25.02
N ASN A 276 -0.94 -34.48 -26.11
CA ASN A 276 0.13 -35.19 -26.81
C ASN A 276 1.39 -35.19 -25.93
N ASN A 277 2.34 -36.10 -26.19
CA ASN A 277 3.56 -36.26 -25.38
C ASN A 277 4.40 -34.96 -25.20
N ASP A 278 4.19 -33.94 -26.04
CA ASP A 278 5.02 -32.72 -26.08
C ASP A 278 4.34 -31.42 -25.56
N THR A 279 3.03 -31.43 -25.31
CA THR A 279 2.25 -30.24 -24.91
C THR A 279 1.29 -30.50 -23.77
N ALA A 280 1.40 -29.73 -22.69
CA ALA A 280 0.50 -29.85 -21.54
C ALA A 280 -0.89 -29.28 -21.84
N LYS A 281 -1.90 -29.84 -21.16
CA LYS A 281 -3.30 -29.37 -21.28
C LYS A 281 -3.47 -27.98 -20.65
N LYS A 282 -4.32 -27.16 -21.28
CA LYS A 282 -4.76 -25.87 -20.74
C LYS A 282 -5.42 -26.04 -19.36
N MET A 283 -4.98 -25.27 -18.37
CA MET A 283 -5.48 -25.36 -16.98
C MET A 283 -6.07 -24.05 -16.45
N SER A 284 -5.91 -22.95 -17.19
CA SER A 284 -6.45 -21.64 -16.85
C SER A 284 -7.64 -21.23 -17.74
N LEU A 285 -8.30 -20.16 -17.33
CA LEU A 285 -9.35 -19.46 -18.08
C LEU A 285 -8.80 -18.33 -18.97
N ALA A 286 -7.48 -18.08 -18.95
CA ALA A 286 -6.86 -17.07 -19.80
C ALA A 286 -7.08 -17.39 -21.28
N GLN A 287 -7.14 -16.36 -22.14
CA GLN A 287 -7.28 -16.57 -23.58
C GLN A 287 -6.08 -17.33 -24.14
N LEU A 288 -4.87 -16.89 -23.76
CA LEU A 288 -3.60 -17.48 -24.14
C LEU A 288 -2.94 -18.15 -22.94
N GLU A 289 -2.58 -19.43 -23.06
CA GLU A 289 -1.81 -20.15 -22.05
C GLU A 289 -0.57 -20.75 -22.70
N VAL A 290 0.60 -20.46 -22.14
CA VAL A 290 1.89 -20.76 -22.78
C VAL A 290 2.91 -21.33 -21.81
N ASP A 291 3.82 -22.12 -22.33
CA ASP A 291 5.01 -22.62 -21.64
C ASP A 291 6.28 -21.99 -22.24
N ILE A 292 7.21 -21.55 -21.40
CA ILE A 292 8.52 -21.04 -21.80
C ILE A 292 9.60 -21.49 -20.80
N SER A 293 10.85 -21.61 -21.25
CA SER A 293 11.98 -21.75 -20.34
C SER A 293 12.32 -20.41 -19.68
N TRP A 294 12.69 -20.44 -18.39
CA TRP A 294 13.12 -19.23 -17.69
C TRP A 294 14.27 -18.49 -18.38
N ALA A 295 15.14 -19.20 -19.10
CA ALA A 295 16.29 -18.62 -19.79
C ALA A 295 15.94 -17.92 -21.11
N ASP A 296 14.78 -18.20 -21.70
CA ASP A 296 14.33 -17.59 -22.96
C ASP A 296 13.39 -16.38 -22.74
N LEU A 297 12.94 -16.16 -21.49
CA LEU A 297 12.05 -15.06 -21.12
C LEU A 297 12.80 -13.72 -21.12
N ILE A 298 12.24 -12.71 -21.78
CA ILE A 298 12.81 -11.36 -21.81
C ILE A 298 12.02 -10.44 -20.86
N SER A 299 12.71 -9.72 -19.98
CA SER A 299 12.11 -8.67 -19.14
C SER A 299 12.53 -7.28 -19.62
N HIS A 300 11.55 -6.43 -19.91
CA HIS A 300 11.79 -5.06 -20.37
C HIS A 300 11.79 -4.09 -19.19
N PRO A 301 12.81 -3.25 -18.97
CA PRO A 301 12.78 -2.23 -17.93
C PRO A 301 11.59 -1.25 -18.13
N ALA A 302 10.94 -0.83 -17.03
CA ALA A 302 9.80 0.10 -17.06
C ALA A 302 10.20 1.57 -17.37
N GLU A 303 10.75 1.77 -18.56
CA GLU A 303 11.23 3.04 -19.10
C GLU A 303 10.81 3.18 -20.57
N GLY A 304 10.73 4.43 -21.07
CA GLY A 304 10.33 4.69 -22.45
C GLY A 304 8.97 4.09 -22.81
N GLU A 305 8.90 3.32 -23.90
CA GLU A 305 7.65 2.69 -24.36
C GLU A 305 7.08 1.64 -23.37
N TRP A 306 7.94 1.01 -22.58
CA TRP A 306 7.56 -0.02 -21.60
C TRP A 306 7.07 0.56 -20.27
N GLN A 307 7.00 1.88 -20.15
CA GLN A 307 6.36 2.55 -19.03
C GLN A 307 4.82 2.45 -19.09
N LYS A 308 4.26 2.16 -20.28
CA LYS A 308 2.83 2.01 -20.50
C LYS A 308 2.20 0.95 -19.58
N ILE A 309 0.91 1.09 -19.34
CA ILE A 309 0.09 0.16 -18.55
C ILE A 309 -0.91 -0.48 -19.51
N ALA A 310 -1.06 -1.80 -19.46
CA ALA A 310 -2.05 -2.52 -20.26
C ALA A 310 -3.49 -2.11 -19.85
N PRO A 311 -4.51 -2.30 -20.71
CA PRO A 311 -5.90 -1.96 -20.40
C PRO A 311 -6.51 -2.98 -19.42
N LEU A 312 -6.11 -2.89 -18.15
CA LEU A 312 -6.55 -3.77 -17.08
C LEU A 312 -8.05 -3.60 -16.82
N ARG A 313 -8.78 -4.70 -16.60
CA ARG A 313 -10.17 -4.68 -16.15
C ARG A 313 -10.23 -4.64 -14.63
N VAL A 314 -10.83 -3.59 -14.09
CA VAL A 314 -11.05 -3.40 -12.65
C VAL A 314 -12.53 -3.66 -12.35
N LEU A 315 -12.83 -4.72 -11.62
CA LEU A 315 -14.17 -5.04 -11.12
C LEU A 315 -14.30 -4.50 -9.70
N SER A 316 -15.24 -3.60 -9.46
CA SER A 316 -15.72 -3.24 -8.12
C SER A 316 -17.09 -3.85 -7.89
N PHE A 317 -17.30 -4.43 -6.72
CA PHE A 317 -18.59 -5.02 -6.37
C PHE A 317 -18.93 -4.79 -4.90
N ASP A 318 -20.22 -4.91 -4.61
CA ASP A 318 -20.82 -4.78 -3.28
C ASP A 318 -21.99 -5.76 -3.16
N ILE A 319 -22.29 -6.23 -1.93
CA ILE A 319 -23.38 -7.20 -1.69
C ILE A 319 -24.36 -6.68 -0.64
N GLU A 320 -25.63 -7.06 -0.81
CA GLU A 320 -26.65 -6.85 0.20
C GLU A 320 -27.21 -8.17 0.74
N CYS A 321 -27.41 -8.21 2.06
CA CYS A 321 -27.91 -9.39 2.78
C CYS A 321 -29.19 -9.04 3.56
N ALA A 322 -30.21 -9.89 3.49
CA ALA A 322 -31.42 -9.71 4.30
C ALA A 322 -31.22 -10.32 5.70
N GLY A 323 -30.80 -9.50 6.65
CA GLY A 323 -30.53 -9.92 8.03
C GLY A 323 -31.77 -9.97 8.93
N ARG A 324 -31.64 -10.71 10.03
CA ARG A 324 -32.60 -10.68 11.16
C ARG A 324 -32.47 -9.38 11.95
N LYS A 325 -33.58 -8.86 12.47
CA LYS A 325 -33.61 -7.58 13.19
C LYS A 325 -32.70 -7.60 14.42
N GLY A 326 -31.77 -6.65 14.48
CA GLY A 326 -30.83 -6.48 15.59
C GLY A 326 -29.66 -7.47 15.63
N ILE A 327 -29.50 -8.32 14.61
CA ILE A 327 -28.40 -9.29 14.48
C ILE A 327 -27.64 -8.96 13.20
N PHE A 328 -26.31 -8.84 13.28
CA PHE A 328 -25.48 -8.68 12.09
C PHE A 328 -25.56 -9.93 11.18
N PRO A 329 -25.61 -9.81 9.84
CA PRO A 329 -25.81 -10.96 8.95
C PRO A 329 -24.83 -12.11 9.19
N GLU A 330 -25.36 -13.34 9.27
CA GLU A 330 -24.61 -14.59 9.42
C GLU A 330 -24.81 -15.47 8.17
N PRO A 331 -23.73 -15.92 7.49
CA PRO A 331 -23.84 -16.58 6.18
C PRO A 331 -24.55 -17.95 6.21
N ASP A 332 -24.68 -18.58 7.38
CA ASP A 332 -25.43 -19.83 7.56
C ASP A 332 -26.95 -19.63 7.59
N LYS A 333 -27.43 -18.39 7.83
CA LYS A 333 -28.85 -18.11 8.02
C LYS A 333 -29.38 -17.05 7.07
N ASP A 334 -28.69 -15.93 6.97
CA ASP A 334 -29.17 -14.73 6.30
C ASP A 334 -28.78 -14.79 4.79
N PRO A 335 -29.73 -14.61 3.85
CA PRO A 335 -29.46 -14.75 2.42
C PRO A 335 -28.79 -13.52 1.81
N VAL A 336 -27.98 -13.76 0.78
CA VAL A 336 -27.53 -12.73 -0.16
C VAL A 336 -28.67 -12.43 -1.13
N ILE A 337 -29.05 -11.16 -1.22
CA ILE A 337 -30.23 -10.72 -1.97
C ILE A 337 -29.88 -9.83 -3.17
N GLN A 338 -28.76 -9.12 -3.13
CA GLN A 338 -28.26 -8.35 -4.27
C GLN A 338 -26.74 -8.40 -4.37
N ILE A 339 -26.22 -8.37 -5.59
CA ILE A 339 -24.79 -8.18 -5.88
C ILE A 339 -24.66 -7.18 -7.02
N ALA A 340 -24.16 -5.98 -6.73
CA ALA A 340 -23.92 -4.94 -7.73
C ALA A 340 -22.47 -4.99 -8.22
N ASN A 341 -22.26 -4.75 -9.52
CA ASN A 341 -20.95 -4.81 -10.15
C ASN A 341 -20.75 -3.61 -11.08
N MET A 342 -19.56 -3.01 -10.96
CA MET A 342 -19.06 -1.97 -11.85
C MET A 342 -17.72 -2.42 -12.43
N VAL A 343 -17.58 -2.44 -13.75
CA VAL A 343 -16.33 -2.85 -14.42
C VAL A 343 -15.83 -1.74 -15.32
N MET A 344 -14.57 -1.38 -15.12
CA MET A 344 -13.91 -0.28 -15.82
C MET A 344 -12.59 -0.75 -16.40
N ARG A 345 -12.20 -0.21 -17.56
CA ARG A 345 -10.84 -0.43 -18.09
C ARG A 345 -9.94 0.69 -17.61
N GLN A 346 -8.73 0.34 -17.17
CA GLN A 346 -7.76 1.32 -16.68
C GLN A 346 -7.46 2.38 -17.75
N GLY A 347 -7.75 3.64 -17.43
CA GLY A 347 -7.53 4.79 -18.32
C GLY A 347 -8.78 5.32 -19.01
N GLU A 348 -9.88 4.54 -19.02
CA GLU A 348 -11.22 5.04 -19.37
C GLU A 348 -11.80 5.84 -18.20
N LYS A 349 -12.76 6.72 -18.47
CA LYS A 349 -13.41 7.55 -17.43
C LYS A 349 -14.56 6.84 -16.75
N ASP A 350 -15.26 5.99 -17.50
CA ASP A 350 -16.57 5.49 -17.13
C ASP A 350 -16.59 3.94 -17.19
N PRO A 351 -17.35 3.27 -16.32
CA PRO A 351 -17.45 1.82 -16.33
C PRO A 351 -18.30 1.32 -17.51
N PHE A 352 -17.72 0.42 -18.32
CA PHE A 352 -18.40 -0.19 -19.48
C PHE A 352 -19.35 -1.34 -19.12
N VAL A 353 -19.30 -1.85 -17.87
CA VAL A 353 -20.31 -2.77 -17.34
C VAL A 353 -20.85 -2.23 -16.03
N ARG A 354 -22.17 -2.11 -16.00
CA ARG A 354 -22.96 -1.67 -14.84
C ARG A 354 -24.10 -2.67 -14.71
N ASN A 355 -24.07 -3.54 -13.71
CA ASN A 355 -25.12 -4.53 -13.51
C ASN A 355 -25.39 -4.83 -12.05
N VAL A 356 -26.59 -5.36 -11.79
CA VAL A 356 -27.02 -5.80 -10.46
C VAL A 356 -27.75 -7.14 -10.58
N PHE A 357 -27.30 -8.11 -9.79
CA PHE A 357 -27.92 -9.42 -9.66
C PHE A 357 -28.87 -9.35 -8.46
N THR A 358 -30.17 -9.58 -8.65
CA THR A 358 -31.19 -9.45 -7.59
C THR A 358 -31.93 -10.76 -7.34
N LEU A 359 -32.23 -11.04 -6.08
CA LEU A 359 -33.17 -12.08 -5.68
C LEU A 359 -34.59 -11.52 -5.75
N GLY A 360 -35.47 -12.15 -6.52
CA GLY A 360 -36.79 -11.63 -6.85
C GLY A 360 -36.77 -10.59 -7.97
N THR A 361 -37.96 -10.13 -8.37
CA THR A 361 -38.12 -9.18 -9.49
C THR A 361 -37.68 -7.77 -9.12
N CYS A 362 -37.00 -7.06 -10.01
CA CYS A 362 -36.57 -5.68 -9.80
C CYS A 362 -36.98 -4.85 -11.00
N ALA A 363 -37.51 -3.65 -10.76
CA ALA A 363 -37.81 -2.72 -11.84
C ALA A 363 -36.51 -2.22 -12.52
N SER A 364 -36.63 -1.80 -13.78
CA SER A 364 -35.48 -1.38 -14.61
C SER A 364 -34.77 -0.16 -14.03
N ILE A 365 -33.45 -0.11 -14.23
CA ILE A 365 -32.60 1.02 -13.82
C ILE A 365 -31.91 1.52 -15.08
N VAL A 366 -32.12 2.80 -15.41
CA VAL A 366 -31.53 3.41 -16.62
C VAL A 366 -30.00 3.32 -16.55
N GLY A 367 -29.37 2.94 -17.66
CA GLY A 367 -27.92 2.78 -17.74
C GLY A 367 -27.34 1.64 -16.91
N SER A 368 -28.14 0.65 -16.49
CA SER A 368 -27.67 -0.52 -15.74
C SER A 368 -28.47 -1.78 -16.08
N GLN A 369 -27.78 -2.91 -16.26
CA GLN A 369 -28.43 -4.19 -16.51
C GLN A 369 -28.93 -4.83 -15.21
N VAL A 370 -30.23 -5.13 -15.14
CA VAL A 370 -30.85 -5.78 -13.98
C VAL A 370 -31.08 -7.27 -14.28
N LEU A 371 -30.43 -8.15 -13.52
CA LEU A 371 -30.56 -9.60 -13.64
C LEU A 371 -31.32 -10.17 -12.43
N CYS A 372 -32.54 -10.65 -12.66
CA CYS A 372 -33.42 -11.14 -11.59
C CYS A 372 -33.38 -12.68 -11.51
N PHE A 373 -33.26 -13.21 -10.29
CA PHE A 373 -33.24 -14.66 -10.02
C PHE A 373 -34.30 -15.04 -8.98
N GLU A 374 -34.96 -16.17 -9.16
CA GLU A 374 -35.94 -16.67 -8.19
C GLU A 374 -35.28 -17.34 -6.97
N LYS A 375 -34.12 -17.95 -7.17
CA LYS A 375 -33.39 -18.70 -6.13
C LYS A 375 -31.99 -18.14 -5.93
N GLU A 376 -31.57 -18.08 -4.67
CA GLU A 376 -30.26 -17.57 -4.27
C GLU A 376 -29.11 -18.42 -4.83
N ASP A 377 -29.27 -19.74 -4.92
CA ASP A 377 -28.23 -20.62 -5.47
C ASP A 377 -28.00 -20.35 -6.97
N ALA A 378 -29.05 -19.98 -7.72
CA ALA A 378 -28.95 -19.55 -9.11
C ALA A 378 -28.23 -18.20 -9.23
N LEU A 379 -28.56 -17.23 -8.36
CA LEU A 379 -27.90 -15.93 -8.28
C LEU A 379 -26.38 -16.09 -8.05
N LEU A 380 -25.99 -16.88 -7.05
CA LEU A 380 -24.58 -17.12 -6.73
C LEU A 380 -23.84 -17.83 -7.87
N LYS A 381 -24.47 -18.83 -8.51
CA LYS A 381 -23.90 -19.51 -9.69
C LYS A 381 -23.66 -18.53 -10.83
N ALA A 382 -24.65 -17.69 -11.12
CA ALA A 382 -24.60 -16.71 -12.21
C ALA A 382 -23.55 -15.63 -11.95
N TRP A 383 -23.41 -15.14 -10.71
CA TRP A 383 -22.36 -14.18 -10.37
C TRP A 383 -20.95 -14.78 -10.50
N ALA A 384 -20.74 -16.02 -10.01
CA ALA A 384 -19.45 -16.69 -10.18
C ALA A 384 -19.12 -16.92 -11.67
N GLU A 385 -20.13 -17.19 -12.50
CA GLU A 385 -19.98 -17.30 -13.95
C GLU A 385 -19.66 -15.96 -14.61
N PHE A 386 -20.33 -14.89 -14.21
CA PHE A 386 -20.02 -13.52 -14.62
C PHE A 386 -18.56 -13.17 -14.35
N VAL A 387 -18.03 -13.42 -13.15
CA VAL A 387 -16.61 -13.16 -12.80
C VAL A 387 -15.65 -13.94 -13.72
N ARG A 388 -16.00 -15.18 -14.09
CA ARG A 388 -15.20 -15.98 -15.02
C ARG A 388 -15.26 -15.46 -16.47
N ILE A 389 -16.42 -15.00 -16.93
CA ILE A 389 -16.63 -14.47 -18.29
C ILE A 389 -15.99 -13.09 -18.46
N ILE A 390 -16.24 -12.17 -17.52
CA ILE A 390 -15.72 -10.79 -17.57
C ILE A 390 -14.21 -10.74 -17.37
N ASP A 391 -13.65 -11.78 -16.71
CA ASP A 391 -12.22 -12.00 -16.48
C ASP A 391 -11.49 -10.75 -15.93
N PRO A 392 -11.84 -10.25 -14.73
CA PRO A 392 -11.22 -9.04 -14.18
C PRO A 392 -9.77 -9.30 -13.75
N ASP A 393 -8.91 -8.30 -13.95
CA ASP A 393 -7.51 -8.31 -13.54
C ASP A 393 -7.35 -7.89 -12.08
N ILE A 394 -8.14 -6.90 -11.68
CA ILE A 394 -8.19 -6.36 -10.32
C ILE A 394 -9.63 -6.51 -9.81
N ILE A 395 -9.78 -7.05 -8.61
CA ILE A 395 -11.04 -7.07 -7.86
C ILE A 395 -10.91 -6.08 -6.71
N THR A 396 -11.76 -5.06 -6.70
CA THR A 396 -11.82 -3.99 -5.70
C THR A 396 -13.23 -3.90 -5.11
N GLY A 397 -13.39 -3.00 -4.16
CA GLY A 397 -14.59 -2.76 -3.38
C GLY A 397 -14.21 -2.15 -2.03
N TYR A 398 -15.13 -2.15 -1.08
CA TYR A 398 -14.87 -1.62 0.26
C TYR A 398 -15.14 -2.67 1.33
N ASN A 399 -14.08 -3.20 1.96
CA ASN A 399 -14.14 -4.29 2.96
C ASN A 399 -14.43 -5.70 2.39
N ILE A 400 -14.20 -5.88 1.08
CA ILE A 400 -14.40 -7.16 0.37
C ILE A 400 -13.59 -8.32 0.93
N GLN A 401 -12.41 -8.06 1.50
CA GLN A 401 -11.54 -9.11 2.03
C GLN A 401 -12.07 -9.68 3.35
N ASN A 402 -12.65 -8.84 4.20
CA ASN A 402 -13.06 -9.24 5.54
C ASN A 402 -14.56 -9.56 5.63
N PHE A 403 -15.38 -9.03 4.71
CA PHE A 403 -16.82 -9.24 4.67
C PHE A 403 -17.28 -9.94 3.38
N ASP A 404 -17.31 -9.26 2.23
CA ASP A 404 -18.07 -9.70 1.05
C ASP A 404 -17.63 -11.06 0.50
N VAL A 405 -16.35 -11.23 0.17
CA VAL A 405 -15.85 -12.50 -0.40
C VAL A 405 -15.97 -13.65 0.61
N PRO A 406 -15.56 -13.51 1.89
CA PRO A 406 -15.81 -14.53 2.90
C PRO A 406 -17.28 -14.89 3.06
N TYR A 407 -18.17 -13.90 3.05
CA TYR A 407 -19.61 -14.10 3.22
C TYR A 407 -20.17 -14.93 2.06
N LEU A 408 -19.85 -14.54 0.82
CA LEU A 408 -20.26 -15.24 -0.39
C LEU A 408 -19.76 -16.70 -0.43
N ILE A 409 -18.48 -16.94 -0.10
CA ILE A 409 -17.90 -18.30 -0.07
C ILE A 409 -18.60 -19.17 0.98
N ASN A 410 -18.81 -18.64 2.19
CA ASN A 410 -19.47 -19.38 3.26
C ASN A 410 -20.95 -19.63 2.95
N ARG A 411 -21.66 -18.63 2.38
CA ARG A 411 -23.06 -18.77 1.98
C ARG A 411 -23.23 -19.82 0.88
N ALA A 412 -22.36 -19.78 -0.14
CA ALA A 412 -22.34 -20.77 -1.19
C ALA A 412 -22.07 -22.19 -0.66
N HIS A 413 -21.19 -22.33 0.34
CA HIS A 413 -20.96 -23.60 1.01
C HIS A 413 -22.22 -24.11 1.75
N THR A 414 -22.89 -23.23 2.51
CA THR A 414 -24.17 -23.56 3.20
C THR A 414 -25.23 -24.04 2.22
N LEU A 415 -25.37 -23.36 1.07
CA LEU A 415 -26.33 -23.70 0.01
C LEU A 415 -25.86 -24.83 -0.92
N LYS A 416 -24.67 -25.41 -0.67
CA LYS A 416 -24.05 -26.49 -1.47
C LYS A 416 -23.84 -26.11 -2.94
N VAL A 417 -23.51 -24.85 -3.22
CA VAL A 417 -23.15 -24.36 -4.55
C VAL A 417 -21.69 -24.69 -4.86
N GLY A 418 -21.45 -25.93 -5.29
CA GLY A 418 -20.10 -26.49 -5.41
C GLY A 418 -19.15 -25.76 -6.37
N ASN A 419 -19.68 -25.06 -7.39
CA ASN A 419 -18.89 -24.36 -8.41
C ASN A 419 -18.64 -22.87 -8.10
N PHE A 420 -19.21 -22.34 -7.01
CA PHE A 420 -19.00 -20.95 -6.60
C PHE A 420 -17.54 -20.63 -6.25
N PRO A 421 -16.82 -21.43 -5.44
CA PRO A 421 -15.51 -21.05 -4.92
C PRO A 421 -14.38 -21.16 -5.98
N PHE A 422 -14.67 -21.20 -7.27
CA PHE A 422 -13.68 -21.17 -8.35
C PHE A 422 -13.65 -19.78 -8.97
N LEU A 423 -13.14 -18.80 -8.20
CA LEU A 423 -13.15 -17.36 -8.55
C LEU A 423 -11.84 -16.89 -9.20
N GLY A 424 -10.74 -17.64 -9.05
CA GLY A 424 -9.46 -17.38 -9.72
C GLY A 424 -9.49 -17.66 -11.23
N ARG A 425 -8.36 -17.47 -11.90
CA ARG A 425 -8.15 -17.85 -13.32
C ARG A 425 -7.83 -19.33 -13.51
N MET A 426 -7.53 -20.05 -12.44
CA MET A 426 -7.21 -21.48 -12.51
C MET A 426 -8.47 -22.33 -12.37
N ARG A 427 -8.75 -23.19 -13.35
CA ARG A 427 -10.04 -23.92 -13.44
C ARG A 427 -10.31 -24.84 -12.26
N ASN A 428 -9.26 -25.43 -11.70
CA ASN A 428 -9.36 -26.49 -10.69
C ASN A 428 -8.87 -26.05 -9.29
N ILE A 429 -8.64 -24.75 -9.06
CA ILE A 429 -8.21 -24.25 -7.76
C ILE A 429 -9.37 -23.54 -7.07
N LYS A 430 -9.73 -24.00 -5.87
CA LYS A 430 -10.75 -23.37 -5.04
C LYS A 430 -10.14 -22.19 -4.29
N SER A 431 -10.86 -21.08 -4.26
CA SER A 431 -10.68 -19.96 -3.35
C SER A 431 -11.05 -20.39 -1.94
N VAL A 432 -10.09 -20.24 -1.02
CA VAL A 432 -10.18 -20.65 0.38
C VAL A 432 -9.84 -19.44 1.25
N ILE A 433 -10.63 -19.27 2.31
CA ILE A 433 -10.42 -18.23 3.31
C ILE A 433 -9.34 -18.69 4.29
N ARG A 434 -8.34 -17.85 4.53
CA ARG A 434 -7.31 -18.05 5.55
C ARG A 434 -7.18 -16.82 6.43
N ASP A 435 -7.15 -17.02 7.74
CA ASP A 435 -6.89 -15.92 8.67
C ASP A 435 -5.41 -15.53 8.62
N SER A 436 -5.16 -14.23 8.65
CA SER A 436 -3.83 -13.64 8.63
C SER A 436 -3.78 -12.48 9.62
N SER A 437 -2.71 -12.42 10.43
CA SER A 437 -2.46 -11.29 11.30
C SER A 437 -1.28 -10.49 10.78
N PHE A 438 -1.45 -9.16 10.75
CA PHE A 438 -0.39 -8.23 10.42
C PHE A 438 -0.09 -7.34 11.63
N GLN A 439 1.19 -7.20 11.97
CA GLN A 439 1.61 -6.35 13.08
C GLN A 439 2.81 -5.51 12.71
N SER A 440 2.71 -4.20 12.96
CA SER A 440 3.85 -3.27 12.91
C SER A 440 3.64 -2.08 13.84
N LYS A 441 4.72 -1.40 14.26
CA LYS A 441 4.61 -0.16 15.04
C LYS A 441 3.86 0.94 14.29
N GLN A 442 3.93 0.96 12.95
CA GLN A 442 3.33 2.00 12.11
C GLN A 442 1.84 1.78 11.82
N MET A 443 1.43 0.54 11.57
CA MET A 443 0.05 0.19 11.17
C MET A 443 -0.77 -0.47 12.28
N GLY A 444 -0.16 -0.68 13.46
CA GLY A 444 -0.79 -1.43 14.55
C GLY A 444 -0.79 -2.94 14.30
N ARG A 445 -1.57 -3.65 15.11
CA ARG A 445 -1.92 -5.06 14.92
C ARG A 445 -3.31 -5.10 14.30
N ARG A 446 -3.52 -5.95 13.30
CA ARG A 446 -4.80 -6.16 12.60
C ARG A 446 -4.96 -7.63 12.24
N GLU A 447 -6.19 -8.09 12.27
CA GLU A 447 -6.58 -9.41 11.78
C GLU A 447 -7.33 -9.22 10.46
N ASN A 448 -6.88 -9.90 9.42
CA ASN A 448 -7.43 -9.83 8.09
C ASN A 448 -7.64 -11.25 7.56
N LYS A 449 -8.55 -11.41 6.61
CA LYS A 449 -8.72 -12.64 5.85
C LYS A 449 -7.99 -12.53 4.52
N VAL A 450 -7.35 -13.61 4.11
CA VAL A 450 -6.70 -13.76 2.81
C VAL A 450 -7.46 -14.83 2.03
N ILE A 451 -7.89 -14.49 0.82
CA ILE A 451 -8.54 -15.41 -0.11
C ILE A 451 -7.63 -15.56 -1.32
N ASN A 452 -7.36 -16.79 -1.76
CA ASN A 452 -6.62 -17.02 -3.00
C ASN A 452 -7.53 -16.85 -4.23
N THR A 453 -7.07 -16.04 -5.17
CA THR A 453 -7.71 -15.79 -6.47
C THR A 453 -6.61 -15.74 -7.53
N GLU A 454 -6.01 -16.89 -7.82
CA GLU A 454 -4.83 -17.01 -8.68
C GLU A 454 -5.04 -16.30 -10.02
N GLY A 455 -4.15 -15.36 -10.34
CA GLY A 455 -4.18 -14.55 -11.55
C GLY A 455 -5.05 -13.30 -11.48
N ARG A 456 -5.63 -12.98 -10.32
CA ARG A 456 -6.42 -11.77 -10.06
C ARG A 456 -5.91 -11.08 -8.80
N VAL A 457 -5.63 -9.78 -8.89
CA VAL A 457 -5.17 -8.99 -7.75
C VAL A 457 -6.36 -8.45 -6.97
N GLN A 458 -6.46 -8.81 -5.69
CA GLN A 458 -7.42 -8.17 -4.78
C GLN A 458 -6.87 -6.84 -4.27
N PHE A 459 -7.63 -5.77 -4.47
CA PHE A 459 -7.27 -4.40 -4.12
C PHE A 459 -8.37 -3.76 -3.27
N ASP A 460 -8.52 -4.22 -2.03
CA ASP A 460 -9.54 -3.70 -1.11
C ASP A 460 -9.23 -2.26 -0.68
N LEU A 461 -10.11 -1.32 -1.04
CA LEU A 461 -9.89 0.09 -0.79
C LEU A 461 -9.83 0.43 0.71
N LEU A 462 -10.54 -0.31 1.57
CA LEU A 462 -10.47 -0.08 3.01
C LEU A 462 -9.04 -0.31 3.53
N GLN A 463 -8.38 -1.37 3.07
CA GLN A 463 -7.00 -1.69 3.48
C GLN A 463 -6.01 -0.64 2.99
N VAL A 464 -6.20 -0.14 1.77
CA VAL A 464 -5.39 0.95 1.20
C VAL A 464 -5.54 2.22 2.04
N LEU A 465 -6.77 2.61 2.36
CA LEU A 465 -7.03 3.81 3.15
C LEU A 465 -6.49 3.70 4.58
N LEU A 466 -6.64 2.55 5.22
CA LEU A 466 -6.08 2.29 6.56
C LEU A 466 -4.55 2.39 6.58
N ARG A 467 -3.89 2.01 5.48
CA ARG A 467 -2.43 2.05 5.35
C ARG A 467 -1.90 3.44 5.04
N ASP A 468 -2.53 4.14 4.11
CA ASP A 468 -1.97 5.36 3.52
C ASP A 468 -2.55 6.65 4.16
N TYR A 469 -3.74 6.59 4.77
CA TYR A 469 -4.42 7.76 5.33
C TYR A 469 -4.69 7.62 6.82
N LYS A 470 -4.69 8.76 7.51
CA LYS A 470 -4.97 8.88 8.95
C LYS A 470 -6.28 9.63 9.19
N LEU A 471 -7.41 8.94 9.06
CA LEU A 471 -8.76 9.50 9.17
C LEU A 471 -9.40 9.27 10.55
N ARG A 472 -10.44 10.04 10.89
CA ARG A 472 -11.21 9.85 12.14
C ARG A 472 -12.16 8.65 12.06
N SER A 473 -12.77 8.45 10.90
CA SER A 473 -13.65 7.32 10.54
C SER A 473 -13.21 6.74 9.20
N TYR A 474 -13.36 5.42 9.04
CA TYR A 474 -13.09 4.68 7.81
C TYR A 474 -14.36 3.98 7.30
N THR A 475 -15.54 4.53 7.58
CA THR A 475 -16.76 4.07 6.91
C THR A 475 -16.80 4.61 5.48
N LEU A 476 -17.37 3.86 4.53
CA LEU A 476 -17.46 4.29 3.11
C LEU A 476 -18.06 5.70 2.99
N ASN A 477 -19.18 5.97 3.68
CA ASN A 477 -19.79 7.30 3.70
C ASN A 477 -18.83 8.41 4.18
N ALA A 478 -18.04 8.16 5.23
CA ALA A 478 -17.12 9.18 5.76
C ALA A 478 -15.95 9.46 4.81
N VAL A 479 -15.42 8.43 4.15
CA VAL A 479 -14.31 8.58 3.20
C VAL A 479 -14.78 9.16 1.86
N SER A 480 -15.98 8.78 1.40
CA SER A 480 -16.62 9.40 0.24
C SER A 480 -16.91 10.87 0.48
N PHE A 481 -17.42 11.25 1.66
CA PHE A 481 -17.60 12.66 1.98
C PHE A 481 -16.26 13.40 2.07
N HIS A 482 -15.25 12.80 2.71
CA HIS A 482 -13.94 13.44 2.86
C HIS A 482 -13.25 13.69 1.52
N PHE A 483 -13.25 12.72 0.62
CA PHE A 483 -12.52 12.80 -0.64
C PHE A 483 -13.39 13.28 -1.80
N LEU A 484 -14.62 12.80 -1.95
CA LEU A 484 -15.52 13.12 -3.07
C LEU A 484 -16.47 14.29 -2.78
N GLN A 485 -16.65 14.68 -1.51
CA GLN A 485 -17.69 15.64 -1.08
C GLN A 485 -19.12 15.15 -1.35
N GLU A 486 -19.29 13.82 -1.37
CA GLU A 486 -20.58 13.17 -1.60
C GLU A 486 -21.01 12.39 -0.36
N GLN A 487 -22.30 12.44 -0.07
CA GLN A 487 -22.92 11.62 0.96
C GLN A 487 -23.63 10.45 0.31
N LYS A 488 -23.52 9.30 0.98
CA LYS A 488 -24.32 8.11 0.69
C LYS A 488 -25.68 8.25 1.38
N GLU A 489 -26.73 7.77 0.73
CA GLU A 489 -28.04 7.59 1.39
C GLU A 489 -27.89 6.50 2.46
N ASP A 490 -28.20 6.81 3.72
CA ASP A 490 -28.03 5.85 4.84
C ASP A 490 -29.24 4.92 4.93
N VAL A 491 -29.20 3.78 4.22
CA VAL A 491 -30.20 2.71 4.38
C VAL A 491 -29.81 1.87 5.60
N GLN A 492 -30.61 1.96 6.67
CA GLN A 492 -30.36 1.16 7.87
C GLN A 492 -30.55 -0.34 7.58
N HIS A 493 -29.65 -1.18 8.11
CA HIS A 493 -29.69 -2.63 7.89
C HIS A 493 -31.02 -3.28 8.30
N SER A 494 -31.71 -2.70 9.29
CA SER A 494 -33.02 -3.17 9.75
C SER A 494 -34.13 -3.04 8.71
N ILE A 495 -33.98 -2.13 7.74
CA ILE A 495 -34.99 -1.81 6.72
C ILE A 495 -34.72 -2.58 5.42
N ILE A 496 -33.49 -3.06 5.19
CA ILE A 496 -33.10 -3.82 3.99
C ILE A 496 -34.02 -5.02 3.77
N THR A 497 -34.30 -5.78 4.84
CA THR A 497 -35.20 -6.94 4.79
C THR A 497 -36.62 -6.54 4.42
N ASP A 498 -37.11 -5.38 4.91
CA ASP A 498 -38.45 -4.88 4.58
C ASP A 498 -38.54 -4.39 3.12
N LEU A 499 -37.49 -3.71 2.62
CA LEU A 499 -37.40 -3.30 1.21
C LEU A 499 -37.36 -4.50 0.26
N GLN A 500 -36.61 -5.54 0.64
CA GLN A 500 -36.53 -6.78 -0.13
C GLN A 500 -37.89 -7.50 -0.22
N ASN A 501 -38.60 -7.58 0.91
CA ASN A 501 -39.91 -8.24 1.01
C ASN A 501 -41.07 -7.40 0.45
N GLY A 502 -40.82 -6.16 0.05
CA GLY A 502 -41.78 -5.30 -0.63
C GLY A 502 -42.01 -5.69 -2.10
N ASN A 503 -42.07 -4.70 -2.96
CA ASN A 503 -42.34 -4.86 -4.39
C ASN A 503 -41.07 -4.66 -5.25
N GLU A 504 -41.22 -4.69 -6.56
CA GLU A 504 -40.11 -4.50 -7.49
C GLU A 504 -39.47 -3.10 -7.42
N GLN A 505 -40.22 -2.08 -6.99
CA GLN A 505 -39.73 -0.70 -6.85
C GLN A 505 -38.93 -0.52 -5.56
N THR A 506 -39.34 -1.17 -4.46
CA THR A 506 -38.54 -1.17 -3.23
C THR A 506 -37.21 -1.92 -3.43
N ARG A 507 -37.23 -3.02 -4.20
CA ARG A 507 -36.00 -3.73 -4.61
C ARG A 507 -35.15 -2.91 -5.60
N ARG A 508 -35.77 -2.14 -6.49
CA ARG A 508 -35.08 -1.17 -7.35
C ARG A 508 -34.34 -0.10 -6.54
N ARG A 509 -34.99 0.49 -5.53
CA ARG A 509 -34.33 1.45 -4.63
C ARG A 509 -33.10 0.82 -3.94
N LEU A 510 -33.23 -0.41 -3.44
CA LEU A 510 -32.12 -1.14 -2.84
C LEU A 510 -30.99 -1.41 -3.88
N ALA A 511 -31.35 -1.74 -5.11
CA ALA A 511 -30.41 -2.00 -6.19
C ALA A 511 -29.64 -0.74 -6.61
N VAL A 512 -30.30 0.43 -6.69
CA VAL A 512 -29.63 1.73 -6.94
C VAL A 512 -28.65 2.05 -5.80
N TYR A 513 -29.03 1.78 -4.56
CA TYR A 513 -28.17 1.93 -3.39
C TYR A 513 -26.93 1.02 -3.47
N CYS A 514 -27.10 -0.26 -3.77
CA CYS A 514 -26.00 -1.23 -3.92
C CYS A 514 -25.09 -0.87 -5.12
N LEU A 515 -25.66 -0.41 -6.24
CA LEU A 515 -24.88 0.09 -7.39
C LEU A 515 -24.01 1.30 -7.01
N LYS A 516 -24.54 2.22 -6.21
CA LYS A 516 -23.77 3.37 -5.72
C LYS A 516 -22.61 2.92 -4.82
N ASP A 517 -22.85 1.94 -3.95
CA ASP A 517 -21.81 1.35 -3.10
C ASP A 517 -20.73 0.60 -3.88
N ALA A 518 -21.09 -0.09 -4.96
CA ALA A 518 -20.12 -0.70 -5.86
C ALA A 518 -19.33 0.37 -6.67
N TYR A 519 -19.90 1.53 -6.95
CA TYR A 519 -19.28 2.59 -7.76
C TYR A 519 -18.35 3.52 -6.99
N LEU A 520 -18.69 3.89 -5.75
CA LEU A 520 -17.88 4.78 -4.92
C LEU A 520 -16.41 4.31 -4.75
N PRO A 521 -16.12 3.01 -4.54
CA PRO A 521 -14.76 2.51 -4.49
C PRO A 521 -13.97 2.73 -5.77
N LEU A 522 -14.57 2.60 -6.96
CA LEU A 522 -13.89 2.92 -8.23
C LEU A 522 -13.52 4.40 -8.28
N ARG A 523 -14.48 5.30 -8.01
CA ARG A 523 -14.23 6.74 -8.04
C ARG A 523 -13.16 7.17 -7.04
N LEU A 524 -13.16 6.59 -5.85
CA LEU A 524 -12.12 6.82 -4.85
C LEU A 524 -10.76 6.28 -5.33
N LEU A 525 -10.72 5.08 -5.91
CA LEU A 525 -9.51 4.45 -6.43
C LEU A 525 -8.85 5.31 -7.51
N GLU A 526 -9.65 5.89 -8.41
CA GLU A 526 -9.18 6.79 -9.46
C GLU A 526 -8.73 8.15 -8.92
N LYS A 527 -9.55 8.77 -8.05
CA LYS A 527 -9.24 10.08 -7.46
C LYS A 527 -7.94 10.06 -6.66
N LEU A 528 -7.70 8.97 -5.94
CA LEU A 528 -6.50 8.77 -5.13
C LEU A 528 -5.35 8.11 -5.91
N MET A 529 -5.60 7.70 -7.17
CA MET A 529 -4.64 7.08 -8.08
C MET A 529 -3.96 5.84 -7.49
N CYS A 530 -4.68 5.06 -6.68
CA CYS A 530 -4.05 4.02 -5.86
C CYS A 530 -3.40 2.92 -6.69
N VAL A 531 -4.07 2.44 -7.75
CA VAL A 531 -3.55 1.38 -8.62
C VAL A 531 -2.22 1.83 -9.25
N ILE A 532 -2.19 3.00 -9.86
CA ILE A 532 -1.00 3.58 -10.50
C ILE A 532 0.15 3.72 -9.49
N ASN A 533 -0.13 4.32 -8.32
CA ASN A 533 0.88 4.54 -7.28
C ASN A 533 1.49 3.21 -6.78
N TYR A 534 0.67 2.16 -6.65
CA TYR A 534 1.13 0.85 -6.21
C TYR A 534 1.88 0.09 -7.32
N MET A 535 1.45 0.19 -8.58
CA MET A 535 2.20 -0.37 -9.71
C MET A 535 3.59 0.25 -9.84
N GLU A 536 3.70 1.57 -9.71
CA GLU A 536 4.99 2.27 -9.73
C GLU A 536 5.85 1.90 -8.52
N MET A 537 5.25 1.73 -7.33
CA MET A 537 5.95 1.19 -6.18
C MET A 537 6.48 -0.23 -6.42
N ALA A 538 5.70 -1.10 -7.06
CA ALA A 538 6.11 -2.47 -7.40
C ALA A 538 7.27 -2.48 -8.40
N ARG A 539 7.23 -1.60 -9.42
CA ARG A 539 8.31 -1.39 -10.40
C ARG A 539 9.60 -0.90 -9.73
N VAL A 540 9.50 0.14 -8.90
CA VAL A 540 10.66 0.76 -8.21
C VAL A 540 11.30 -0.19 -7.19
N THR A 541 10.49 -0.96 -6.47
CA THR A 541 10.99 -1.83 -5.39
C THR A 541 11.27 -3.26 -5.83
N GLY A 542 10.83 -3.64 -7.03
CA GLY A 542 11.06 -4.97 -7.59
C GLY A 542 10.36 -6.07 -6.82
N VAL A 543 9.17 -5.82 -6.28
CA VAL A 543 8.32 -6.81 -5.58
C VAL A 543 6.97 -6.97 -6.31
N PRO A 544 6.29 -8.12 -6.17
CA PRO A 544 4.94 -8.32 -6.70
C PRO A 544 3.93 -7.28 -6.19
N LEU A 545 2.90 -6.98 -6.98
CA LEU A 545 1.87 -5.98 -6.64
C LEU A 545 1.11 -6.34 -5.35
N ASN A 546 0.72 -7.61 -5.19
CA ASN A 546 0.03 -8.13 -4.01
C ASN A 546 0.86 -8.03 -2.71
N TYR A 547 2.19 -8.00 -2.78
CA TYR A 547 3.06 -7.83 -1.61
C TYR A 547 2.94 -6.43 -1.01
N LEU A 548 2.53 -5.42 -1.80
CA LEU A 548 2.38 -4.06 -1.30
C LEU A 548 1.22 -3.90 -0.32
N LEU A 549 0.19 -4.76 -0.43
CA LEU A 549 -0.96 -4.80 0.47
C LEU A 549 -0.75 -5.79 1.62
N SER A 550 -0.18 -6.96 1.33
CA SER A 550 -0.03 -8.05 2.31
C SER A 550 1.24 -8.00 3.16
N ARG A 551 2.27 -7.23 2.75
CA ARG A 551 3.58 -7.19 3.42
C ARG A 551 3.99 -5.75 3.80
N GLY A 552 4.94 -5.68 4.73
CA GLY A 552 5.52 -4.43 5.24
C GLY A 552 6.62 -3.85 4.35
N GLN A 553 7.30 -2.80 4.83
CA GLN A 553 8.37 -2.13 4.06
C GLN A 553 9.65 -2.97 3.91
N GLN A 554 9.91 -3.92 4.82
CA GLN A 554 11.17 -4.68 4.82
C GLN A 554 11.40 -5.48 3.53
N ILE A 555 10.37 -6.11 2.97
CA ILE A 555 10.54 -6.95 1.76
C ILE A 555 10.99 -6.13 0.54
N LYS A 556 10.57 -4.86 0.47
CA LYS A 556 10.95 -3.92 -0.59
C LYS A 556 12.45 -3.63 -0.55
N VAL A 557 12.96 -3.32 0.64
CA VAL A 557 14.39 -3.03 0.84
C VAL A 557 15.23 -4.29 0.62
N VAL A 558 14.75 -5.46 1.07
CA VAL A 558 15.42 -6.75 0.81
C VAL A 558 15.53 -7.03 -0.69
N SER A 559 14.46 -6.84 -1.47
CA SER A 559 14.51 -7.03 -2.93
C SER A 559 15.54 -6.11 -3.59
N GLN A 560 15.55 -4.83 -3.25
CA GLN A 560 16.54 -3.87 -3.77
C GLN A 560 17.98 -4.25 -3.37
N LEU A 561 18.17 -4.68 -2.12
CA LEU A 561 19.47 -5.08 -1.60
C LEU A 561 20.02 -6.31 -2.32
N LEU A 562 19.18 -7.33 -2.54
CA LEU A 562 19.56 -8.54 -3.28
C LEU A 562 19.96 -8.23 -4.73
N ARG A 563 19.21 -7.36 -5.43
CA ARG A 563 19.53 -6.96 -6.81
C ARG A 563 20.89 -6.27 -6.91
N GLN A 564 21.21 -5.40 -5.96
CA GLN A 564 22.51 -4.71 -5.96
C GLN A 564 23.64 -5.62 -5.46
N ALA A 565 23.39 -6.47 -4.46
CA ALA A 565 24.37 -7.43 -3.98
C ALA A 565 24.80 -8.43 -5.07
N MET A 566 23.84 -8.88 -5.90
CA MET A 566 24.10 -9.79 -7.01
C MET A 566 25.09 -9.20 -8.03
N LYS A 567 25.02 -7.90 -8.32
CA LYS A 567 25.92 -7.20 -9.25
C LYS A 567 27.37 -7.09 -8.76
N GLN A 568 27.60 -7.32 -7.47
CA GLN A 568 28.91 -7.19 -6.83
C GLN A 568 29.40 -8.51 -6.19
N ASP A 569 28.79 -9.64 -6.56
CA ASP A 569 29.11 -10.97 -6.00
C ASP A 569 29.04 -11.04 -4.47
N LEU A 570 28.15 -10.24 -3.87
CA LEU A 570 27.89 -10.23 -2.43
C LEU A 570 26.72 -11.15 -2.09
N VAL A 571 26.83 -11.85 -0.98
CA VAL A 571 25.75 -12.71 -0.44
C VAL A 571 25.26 -12.21 0.90
N MET A 572 23.93 -12.18 1.09
CA MET A 572 23.31 -11.73 2.33
C MET A 572 23.22 -12.85 3.38
N PRO A 573 23.80 -12.70 4.58
CA PRO A 573 23.69 -13.71 5.62
C PRO A 573 22.28 -13.81 6.19
N VAL A 574 21.92 -15.00 6.68
CA VAL A 574 20.73 -15.16 7.51
C VAL A 574 21.08 -14.85 8.96
N VAL A 575 20.65 -13.68 9.45
CA VAL A 575 20.86 -13.24 10.83
C VAL A 575 19.63 -13.60 11.67
N LYS A 576 19.85 -14.15 12.87
CA LYS A 576 18.76 -14.36 13.83
C LYS A 576 18.41 -13.04 14.49
N SER A 577 17.13 -12.68 14.47
CA SER A 577 16.63 -11.51 15.21
C SER A 577 16.56 -11.87 16.70
N GLU A 578 17.42 -11.27 17.51
CA GLU A 578 17.27 -11.26 18.97
C GLU A 578 16.87 -9.86 19.40
N GLY A 579 15.89 -9.75 20.31
CA GLY A 579 15.41 -8.46 20.79
C GLY A 579 16.54 -7.74 21.53
N GLY A 580 17.06 -6.66 20.93
CA GLY A 580 18.10 -5.82 21.53
C GLY A 580 17.51 -4.64 22.32
N GLU A 581 18.38 -3.91 23.02
CA GLU A 581 18.01 -2.66 23.69
C GLU A 581 17.70 -1.55 22.67
N ASP A 582 16.78 -0.65 22.99
CA ASP A 582 16.46 0.50 22.13
C ASP A 582 17.65 1.47 22.07
N TYR A 583 17.80 2.20 20.97
CA TYR A 583 18.94 3.10 20.76
C TYR A 583 18.54 4.58 20.80
N THR A 584 19.51 5.45 21.10
CA THR A 584 19.27 6.90 21.16
C THR A 584 18.89 7.45 19.78
N GLY A 585 17.65 7.96 19.69
CA GLY A 585 17.09 8.58 18.48
C GLY A 585 17.55 10.01 18.22
N ALA A 586 16.72 10.78 17.50
CA ALA A 586 16.98 12.17 17.16
C ALA A 586 16.94 13.13 18.38
N THR A 587 17.62 14.28 18.26
CA THR A 587 17.53 15.38 19.23
C THR A 587 16.41 16.34 18.85
N VAL A 588 15.72 16.86 19.88
CA VAL A 588 14.79 17.99 19.76
C VAL A 588 15.34 19.13 20.59
N ILE A 589 15.64 20.27 19.95
CA ILE A 589 16.13 21.47 20.63
C ILE A 589 15.04 21.97 21.59
N GLU A 590 15.43 22.40 22.79
CA GLU A 590 14.48 22.95 23.75
C GLU A 590 13.79 24.20 23.18
N PRO A 591 12.45 24.23 23.13
CA PRO A 591 11.71 25.34 22.57
C PRO A 591 11.81 26.57 23.49
N VAL A 592 12.14 27.71 22.92
CA VAL A 592 11.88 29.01 23.55
C VAL A 592 10.40 29.31 23.38
N LYS A 593 9.59 28.85 24.33
CA LYS A 593 8.12 28.92 24.26
C LYS A 593 7.65 30.37 24.20
N GLY A 594 6.57 30.61 23.45
CA GLY A 594 5.98 31.94 23.37
C GLY A 594 5.18 32.17 22.09
N TYR A 595 4.56 33.35 22.05
CA TYR A 595 3.96 33.92 20.87
C TYR A 595 4.94 34.89 20.21
N TYR A 596 5.23 34.67 18.95
CA TYR A 596 6.16 35.45 18.15
C TYR A 596 5.38 36.19 17.07
N ASP A 597 5.22 37.50 17.24
CA ASP A 597 4.69 38.40 16.21
C ASP A 597 5.83 38.96 15.33
N VAL A 598 6.81 38.11 15.03
CA VAL A 598 7.89 38.40 14.09
C VAL A 598 8.09 37.19 13.19
N PRO A 599 8.53 37.38 11.93
CA PRO A 599 8.83 36.28 11.02
C PRO A 599 9.87 35.29 11.57
N ILE A 600 9.54 33.99 11.53
CA ILE A 600 10.44 32.89 11.90
C ILE A 600 10.74 32.06 10.65
N ALA A 601 11.99 32.06 10.22
CA ALA A 601 12.44 31.27 9.08
C ALA A 601 12.67 29.81 9.50
N THR A 602 12.21 28.85 8.70
CA THR A 602 12.45 27.41 8.91
C THR A 602 13.40 26.90 7.84
N LEU A 603 14.50 26.30 8.28
CA LEU A 603 15.49 25.64 7.44
C LEU A 603 15.45 24.14 7.73
N ASP A 604 15.40 23.29 6.70
CA ASP A 604 15.23 21.84 6.82
C ASP A 604 16.21 21.06 5.94
N PHE A 605 16.71 19.93 6.43
CA PHE A 605 17.65 19.10 5.67
C PHE A 605 16.91 18.23 4.65
N SER A 606 17.27 18.37 3.37
CA SER A 606 16.65 17.56 2.31
C SER A 606 17.08 16.09 2.43
N SER A 607 16.14 15.21 2.79
CA SER A 607 16.38 13.78 2.96
C SER A 607 17.54 13.47 3.93
N LEU A 608 17.49 14.05 5.14
CA LEU A 608 18.57 13.99 6.14
C LEU A 608 19.25 12.62 6.26
N TYR A 609 18.53 11.57 6.65
CA TYR A 609 19.12 10.25 6.91
C TYR A 609 19.72 9.59 5.66
N PRO A 610 19.02 9.52 4.51
CA PRO A 610 19.66 9.11 3.25
C PRO A 610 20.94 9.89 2.93
N SER A 611 20.92 11.22 3.11
CA SER A 611 22.06 12.09 2.82
C SER A 611 23.25 11.80 3.73
N ILE A 612 23.03 11.56 5.03
CA ILE A 612 24.08 11.14 5.98
C ILE A 612 24.68 9.80 5.56
N MET A 613 23.85 8.81 5.23
CA MET A 613 24.32 7.48 4.83
C MET A 613 25.22 7.56 3.59
N MET A 614 24.84 8.37 2.59
CA MET A 614 25.64 8.59 1.38
C MET A 614 26.94 9.36 1.68
N ALA A 615 26.85 10.51 2.35
CA ALA A 615 28.00 11.40 2.60
C ALA A 615 29.11 10.73 3.42
N HIS A 616 28.73 9.84 4.34
CA HIS A 616 29.66 9.14 5.24
C HIS A 616 29.85 7.67 4.86
N ASN A 617 29.36 7.23 3.69
CA ASN A 617 29.53 5.87 3.17
C ASN A 617 29.09 4.76 4.15
N LEU A 618 27.97 4.96 4.85
CA LEU A 618 27.46 4.03 5.88
C LEU A 618 26.71 2.87 5.24
N CYS A 619 27.24 1.65 5.40
CA CYS A 619 26.69 0.43 4.81
C CYS A 619 27.11 -0.81 5.59
N TYR A 620 26.34 -1.90 5.47
CA TYR A 620 26.74 -3.23 5.94
C TYR A 620 28.15 -3.61 5.44
N THR A 621 28.44 -3.36 4.17
CA THR A 621 29.70 -3.75 3.50
C THR A 621 30.90 -2.88 3.87
N THR A 622 30.68 -1.74 4.53
CA THR A 622 31.72 -0.77 4.87
C THR A 622 31.98 -0.71 6.38
N LEU A 623 31.16 -1.38 7.18
CA LEU A 623 31.30 -1.48 8.64
C LEU A 623 32.57 -2.25 9.01
N LEU A 624 33.41 -1.66 9.87
CA LEU A 624 34.60 -2.29 10.41
C LEU A 624 34.31 -2.93 11.76
N GLN A 625 34.50 -4.24 11.85
CA GLN A 625 34.44 -4.97 13.11
C GLN A 625 35.71 -4.73 13.94
N SER A 626 35.63 -4.97 15.26
CA SER A 626 36.78 -4.87 16.17
C SER A 626 37.99 -5.65 15.66
N GLY A 627 39.18 -5.01 15.64
CA GLY A 627 40.42 -5.59 15.13
C GLY A 627 40.57 -5.62 13.60
N SER A 628 39.56 -5.18 12.83
CA SER A 628 39.64 -5.17 11.36
C SER A 628 40.66 -4.16 10.82
N ILE A 629 40.86 -3.06 11.54
CA ILE A 629 41.82 -2.00 11.15
C ILE A 629 43.23 -2.59 11.09
N ASP A 630 43.66 -3.25 12.17
CA ASP A 630 44.99 -3.87 12.26
C ASP A 630 45.10 -5.07 11.30
N LYS A 631 44.06 -5.91 11.24
CA LYS A 631 44.02 -7.11 10.39
C LYS A 631 44.21 -6.80 8.90
N TYR A 632 43.67 -5.68 8.43
CA TYR A 632 43.76 -5.28 7.02
C TYR A 632 44.75 -4.14 6.78
N GLY A 633 45.47 -3.67 7.80
CA GLY A 633 46.46 -2.61 7.69
C GLY A 633 45.88 -1.28 7.20
N LEU A 634 44.64 -0.94 7.60
CA LEU A 634 43.96 0.27 7.16
C LEU A 634 44.58 1.53 7.77
N LYS A 635 44.85 2.53 6.94
CA LYS A 635 45.42 3.80 7.38
C LYS A 635 44.32 4.73 7.95
N PRO A 636 44.66 5.67 8.85
CA PRO A 636 43.68 6.63 9.42
C PRO A 636 42.88 7.42 8.38
N GLU A 637 43.46 7.69 7.22
CA GLU A 637 42.81 8.39 6.11
C GLU A 637 41.80 7.52 5.33
N GLU A 638 41.81 6.20 5.52
CA GLU A 638 40.99 5.22 4.78
C GLU A 638 39.68 4.87 5.48
N PHE A 639 39.49 5.28 6.73
CA PHE A 639 38.25 5.06 7.48
C PHE A 639 37.80 6.35 8.19
N ILE A 640 36.57 6.33 8.69
CA ILE A 640 36.01 7.35 9.58
C ILE A 640 35.57 6.71 10.88
N LYS A 641 35.57 7.50 11.95
CA LYS A 641 34.95 7.15 13.22
C LYS A 641 33.69 7.98 13.40
N THR A 642 32.57 7.32 13.68
CA THR A 642 31.27 8.00 13.85
C THR A 642 31.14 8.59 15.26
N PRO A 643 30.15 9.48 15.51
CA PRO A 643 29.93 10.04 16.84
C PRO A 643 29.61 8.99 17.92
N THR A 644 29.16 7.80 17.53
CA THR A 644 28.87 6.67 18.43
C THR A 644 30.09 5.79 18.68
N GLY A 645 31.17 5.97 17.90
CA GLY A 645 32.43 5.27 18.05
C GLY A 645 32.68 4.17 17.02
N ASP A 646 31.68 3.83 16.21
CA ASP A 646 31.77 2.84 15.13
C ASP A 646 32.73 3.32 14.03
N CYS A 647 33.36 2.37 13.33
CA CYS A 647 34.29 2.68 12.25
C CYS A 647 33.76 2.17 10.91
N PHE A 648 33.88 3.01 9.88
CA PHE A 648 33.47 2.67 8.51
C PHE A 648 34.57 3.03 7.52
N VAL A 649 34.83 2.19 6.53
CA VAL A 649 35.77 2.52 5.45
C VAL A 649 35.22 3.62 4.56
N LYS A 650 36.09 4.49 4.06
CA LYS A 650 35.73 5.53 3.09
C LYS A 650 35.44 4.95 1.71
N SER A 651 34.75 5.73 0.88
CA SER A 651 34.42 5.36 -0.50
C SER A 651 35.64 5.12 -1.39
N SER A 652 36.79 5.73 -1.06
CA SER A 652 38.08 5.47 -1.72
C SER A 652 38.56 4.02 -1.57
N VAL A 653 38.19 3.37 -0.47
CA VAL A 653 38.47 1.94 -0.24
C VAL A 653 37.34 1.11 -0.82
N ARG A 654 36.09 1.31 -0.39
CA ARG A 654 34.91 0.59 -0.88
C ARG A 654 33.71 1.52 -0.91
N LYS A 655 33.02 1.59 -2.04
CA LYS A 655 31.69 2.21 -2.11
C LYS A 655 30.64 1.25 -1.51
N GLY A 656 29.87 1.73 -0.54
CA GLY A 656 28.84 0.92 0.10
C GLY A 656 27.61 0.70 -0.77
N LEU A 657 26.98 -0.48 -0.65
CA LEU A 657 25.72 -0.82 -1.32
C LEU A 657 24.55 0.11 -0.97
N LEU A 658 24.39 0.46 0.32
CA LEU A 658 23.27 1.32 0.75
C LEU A 658 23.38 2.73 0.14
N PRO A 659 24.55 3.41 0.18
CA PRO A 659 24.76 4.64 -0.59
C PRO A 659 24.40 4.52 -2.07
N GLU A 660 24.81 3.45 -2.75
CA GLU A 660 24.51 3.23 -4.16
C GLU A 660 23.00 3.05 -4.43
N ILE A 661 22.30 2.29 -3.60
CA ILE A 661 20.84 2.16 -3.66
C ILE A 661 20.18 3.53 -3.50
N LEU A 662 20.60 4.33 -2.51
CA LEU A 662 20.04 5.65 -2.24
C LEU A 662 20.32 6.64 -3.37
N GLU A 663 21.53 6.65 -3.93
CA GLU A 663 21.89 7.45 -5.10
C GLU A 663 21.00 7.10 -6.31
N ASN A 664 20.79 5.81 -6.57
CA ASN A 664 19.94 5.33 -7.66
C ASN A 664 18.48 5.76 -7.46
N LEU A 665 17.93 5.59 -6.25
CA LEU A 665 16.56 6.00 -5.91
C LEU A 665 16.35 7.51 -6.03
N LEU A 666 17.29 8.32 -5.51
CA LEU A 666 17.20 9.78 -5.54
C LEU A 666 17.43 10.33 -6.96
N SER A 667 18.35 9.75 -7.71
CA SER A 667 18.58 10.10 -9.12
C SER A 667 17.37 9.78 -9.98
N ALA A 668 16.80 8.58 -9.84
CA ALA A 668 15.55 8.21 -10.51
C ALA A 668 14.39 9.16 -10.12
N ARG A 669 14.32 9.58 -8.85
CA ARG A 669 13.29 10.53 -8.39
C ARG A 669 13.47 11.90 -9.05
N LYS A 670 14.71 12.36 -9.20
CA LYS A 670 15.03 13.61 -9.88
C LYS A 670 14.64 13.56 -11.37
N ARG A 671 14.90 12.44 -12.05
CA ARG A 671 14.45 12.21 -13.44
C ARG A 671 12.94 12.24 -13.56
N ALA A 672 12.23 11.45 -12.73
CA ALA A 672 10.75 11.42 -12.72
C ALA A 672 10.14 12.81 -12.48
N LYS A 673 10.67 13.61 -11.54
CA LYS A 673 10.21 14.99 -11.33
C LYS A 673 10.50 15.92 -12.51
N THR A 674 11.55 15.65 -13.28
CA THR A 674 11.91 16.44 -14.46
C THR A 674 11.03 16.10 -15.65
N GLU A 675 10.75 14.81 -15.87
CA GLU A 675 9.79 14.33 -16.87
C GLU A 675 8.37 14.81 -16.55
N LEU A 676 7.94 14.73 -15.29
CA LEU A 676 6.63 15.22 -14.85
C LEU A 676 6.39 16.69 -15.20
N LYS A 677 7.43 17.53 -15.16
CA LYS A 677 7.33 18.95 -15.53
C LYS A 677 7.16 19.19 -17.04
N LYS A 678 7.60 18.24 -17.87
CA LYS A 678 7.56 18.33 -19.34
C LYS A 678 6.33 17.64 -19.93
N GLU A 679 5.80 16.64 -19.23
CA GLU A 679 4.69 15.83 -19.70
C GLU A 679 3.39 16.65 -19.74
N THR A 680 2.62 16.47 -20.81
CA THR A 680 1.32 17.14 -21.03
C THR A 680 0.15 16.18 -20.94
N ASP A 681 0.37 14.89 -21.17
CA ASP A 681 -0.66 13.87 -21.07
C ASP A 681 -1.08 13.67 -19.60
N PRO A 682 -2.37 13.89 -19.25
CA PRO A 682 -2.82 13.79 -17.86
C PRO A 682 -2.61 12.41 -17.25
N PHE A 683 -2.74 11.33 -18.03
CA PHE A 683 -2.54 9.98 -17.51
C PHE A 683 -1.07 9.70 -17.20
N LYS A 684 -0.16 10.04 -18.11
CA LYS A 684 1.29 9.93 -17.88
C LYS A 684 1.78 10.81 -16.74
N GLN A 685 1.21 12.01 -16.55
CA GLN A 685 1.52 12.85 -15.39
C GLN A 685 1.20 12.13 -14.07
N LYS A 686 0.04 11.45 -13.98
CA LYS A 686 -0.32 10.65 -12.81
C LYS A 686 0.68 9.52 -12.56
N VAL A 687 1.09 8.81 -13.61
CA VAL A 687 2.11 7.75 -13.53
C VAL A 687 3.44 8.30 -13.01
N LEU A 688 3.91 9.42 -13.54
CA LEU A 688 5.17 10.05 -13.14
C LEU A 688 5.14 10.60 -11.71
N ASP A 689 4.01 11.14 -11.26
CA ASP A 689 3.85 11.57 -9.87
C ASP A 689 3.83 10.38 -8.91
N GLY A 690 3.10 9.31 -9.25
CA GLY A 690 3.14 8.06 -8.50
C GLY A 690 4.55 7.49 -8.37
N ARG A 691 5.32 7.51 -9.46
CA ARG A 691 6.74 7.09 -9.48
C ARG A 691 7.61 7.93 -8.54
N GLN A 692 7.51 9.26 -8.57
CA GLN A 692 8.36 10.10 -7.69
C GLN A 692 8.01 9.94 -6.20
N LEU A 693 6.73 9.73 -5.86
CA LEU A 693 6.29 9.43 -4.50
C LEU A 693 6.83 8.06 -4.04
N ALA A 694 6.74 7.05 -4.90
CA ALA A 694 7.24 5.71 -4.60
C ALA A 694 8.75 5.69 -4.32
N LEU A 695 9.52 6.43 -5.12
CA LEU A 695 10.96 6.59 -4.94
C LEU A 695 11.29 7.30 -3.62
N LYS A 696 10.53 8.33 -3.24
CA LYS A 696 10.69 9.05 -1.96
C LYS A 696 10.47 8.12 -0.77
N VAL A 697 9.37 7.37 -0.77
CA VAL A 697 9.02 6.45 0.33
C VAL A 697 10.04 5.33 0.44
N SER A 698 10.50 4.80 -0.70
CA SER A 698 11.54 3.76 -0.74
C SER A 698 12.85 4.24 -0.13
N ALA A 699 13.34 5.43 -0.51
CA ALA A 699 14.58 5.99 0.03
C ALA A 699 14.54 6.19 1.55
N ASN A 700 13.41 6.69 2.08
CA ASN A 700 13.24 6.86 3.52
C ASN A 700 13.16 5.52 4.29
N SER A 701 12.72 4.45 3.63
CA SER A 701 12.57 3.13 4.25
C SER A 701 13.90 2.39 4.43
N VAL A 702 14.94 2.74 3.64
CA VAL A 702 16.27 2.09 3.72
C VAL A 702 16.90 2.26 5.10
N TYR A 703 16.86 3.47 5.67
CA TYR A 703 17.34 3.70 7.04
C TYR A 703 16.52 2.91 8.07
N GLY A 704 15.19 2.94 7.96
CA GLY A 704 14.32 2.22 8.90
C GLY A 704 14.56 0.71 8.90
N PHE A 705 15.03 0.15 7.78
CA PHE A 705 15.38 -1.25 7.66
C PHE A 705 16.62 -1.63 8.50
N THR A 706 17.66 -0.79 8.54
CA THR A 706 18.87 -1.08 9.33
C THR A 706 18.59 -1.10 10.83
N GLY A 707 17.67 -0.25 11.29
CA GLY A 707 17.31 -0.12 12.71
C GLY A 707 16.23 -1.09 13.20
N ALA A 708 15.67 -1.93 12.33
CA ALA A 708 14.60 -2.84 12.69
C ALA A 708 15.15 -4.13 13.32
N GLN A 709 15.24 -4.15 14.66
CA GLN A 709 15.72 -5.31 15.45
C GLN A 709 14.96 -6.60 15.14
N VAL A 710 13.64 -6.50 14.99
CA VAL A 710 12.80 -7.59 14.48
C VAL A 710 12.71 -7.45 12.96
N GLY A 711 13.66 -8.05 12.25
CA GLY A 711 13.80 -7.92 10.80
C GLY A 711 14.83 -8.86 10.20
N LYS A 712 14.90 -8.89 8.86
CA LYS A 712 15.76 -9.84 8.13
C LYS A 712 17.26 -9.56 8.26
N LEU A 713 17.67 -8.30 8.49
CA LEU A 713 19.08 -7.90 8.52
C LEU A 713 19.33 -6.64 9.39
N PRO A 714 19.14 -6.72 10.72
CA PRO A 714 19.41 -5.59 11.60
C PRO A 714 20.90 -5.22 11.64
N CYS A 715 21.19 -3.92 11.68
CA CYS A 715 22.51 -3.35 11.98
C CYS A 715 22.32 -2.03 12.71
N LEU A 716 22.39 -2.10 14.04
CA LEU A 716 22.12 -0.97 14.92
C LEU A 716 23.23 0.07 14.86
N GLU A 717 24.46 -0.36 14.58
CA GLU A 717 25.66 0.47 14.42
C GLU A 717 25.46 1.53 13.35
N ILE A 718 24.88 1.15 12.20
CA ILE A 718 24.52 2.11 11.13
C ILE A 718 23.48 3.10 11.64
N SER A 719 22.43 2.60 12.30
CA SER A 719 21.28 3.43 12.71
C SER A 719 21.68 4.43 13.80
N GLN A 720 22.45 3.99 14.78
CA GLN A 720 23.05 4.78 15.85
C GLN A 720 24.03 5.82 15.30
N SER A 721 24.86 5.44 14.32
CA SER A 721 25.77 6.36 13.64
C SER A 721 25.02 7.45 12.88
N VAL A 722 23.95 7.09 12.15
CA VAL A 722 23.12 8.05 11.43
C VAL A 722 22.46 9.03 12.39
N THR A 723 21.87 8.57 13.49
CA THR A 723 21.27 9.48 14.49
C THR A 723 22.34 10.31 15.20
N GLY A 724 23.52 9.75 15.45
CA GLY A 724 24.69 10.46 15.99
C GLY A 724 25.11 11.63 15.13
N PHE A 725 25.29 11.41 13.82
CA PHE A 725 25.57 12.47 12.87
C PHE A 725 24.43 13.50 12.80
N GLY A 726 23.17 13.06 12.78
CA GLY A 726 22.01 13.96 12.79
C GLY A 726 22.02 14.92 13.99
N ARG A 727 22.33 14.42 15.20
CA ARG A 727 22.45 15.24 16.42
C ARG A 727 23.61 16.25 16.33
N GLN A 728 24.76 15.83 15.81
CA GLN A 728 25.91 16.72 15.62
C GLN A 728 25.60 17.81 14.58
N MET A 729 24.93 17.45 13.49
CA MET A 729 24.60 18.36 12.40
C MET A 729 23.61 19.45 12.83
N ILE A 730 22.54 19.09 13.54
CA ILE A 730 21.55 20.08 13.98
C ILE A 730 22.15 21.08 14.98
N GLU A 731 23.02 20.63 15.88
CA GLU A 731 23.73 21.49 16.83
C GLU A 731 24.73 22.40 16.09
N LYS A 732 25.48 21.86 15.13
CA LYS A 732 26.39 22.66 14.28
C LYS A 732 25.61 23.70 13.48
N THR A 733 24.47 23.35 12.90
CA THR A 733 23.59 24.28 12.17
C THR A 733 23.15 25.43 13.07
N LYS A 734 22.72 25.12 14.31
CA LYS A 734 22.36 26.16 15.28
C LYS A 734 23.51 27.12 15.53
N GLN A 735 24.69 26.60 15.86
CA GLN A 735 25.88 27.42 16.16
C GLN A 735 26.29 28.29 14.96
N LEU A 736 26.25 27.73 13.75
CA LEU A 736 26.58 28.47 12.52
C LEU A 736 25.59 29.62 12.28
N VAL A 737 24.29 29.39 12.43
CA VAL A 737 23.27 30.43 12.25
C VAL A 737 23.42 31.53 13.31
N GLU A 738 23.56 31.18 14.59
CA GLU A 738 23.64 32.15 15.69
C GLU A 738 24.96 32.93 15.69
N SER A 739 26.04 32.41 15.10
CA SER A 739 27.34 33.09 15.03
C SER A 739 27.52 33.99 13.80
N LYS A 740 26.92 33.65 12.65
CA LYS A 740 27.04 34.44 11.42
C LYS A 740 26.08 35.62 11.40
N TYR A 741 24.81 35.39 11.72
CA TYR A 741 23.75 36.38 11.53
C TYR A 741 23.62 37.27 12.77
N THR A 742 24.61 38.13 12.99
CA THR A 742 24.73 39.01 14.17
C THR A 742 24.88 40.47 13.80
N LEU A 743 24.63 41.37 14.75
CA LEU A 743 24.87 42.82 14.63
C LEU A 743 26.34 43.11 14.30
N THR A 744 27.28 42.38 14.91
CA THR A 744 28.72 42.55 14.67
C THR A 744 29.14 42.22 13.25
N ASN A 745 28.40 41.34 12.57
CA ASN A 745 28.65 40.94 11.18
C ASN A 745 27.83 41.77 10.18
N GLY A 746 27.20 42.86 10.62
CA GLY A 746 26.46 43.80 9.75
C GLY A 746 25.00 43.45 9.49
N TYR A 747 24.43 42.46 10.20
CA TYR A 747 23.00 42.16 10.10
C TYR A 747 22.16 43.05 11.04
N LYS A 748 20.85 43.15 10.80
CA LYS A 748 19.95 44.06 11.55
C LYS A 748 19.70 43.64 13.00
N ALA A 749 19.97 42.39 13.36
CA ALA A 749 19.73 41.82 14.67
C ALA A 749 20.54 40.53 14.85
N ASP A 750 20.69 40.11 16.11
CA ASP A 750 21.26 38.80 16.43
C ASP A 750 20.21 37.70 16.22
N ALA A 751 20.51 36.79 15.30
CA ALA A 751 19.69 35.64 15.03
C ALA A 751 19.72 34.67 16.21
N LYS A 752 18.58 34.05 16.48
CA LYS A 752 18.43 33.04 17.53
C LYS A 752 17.63 31.85 17.04
N VAL A 753 18.12 30.63 17.26
CA VAL A 753 17.35 29.41 17.01
C VAL A 753 16.42 29.18 18.19
N ILE A 754 15.13 29.33 17.96
CA ILE A 754 14.10 29.24 19.00
C ILE A 754 13.54 27.82 19.14
N TYR A 755 13.70 26.98 18.12
CA TYR A 755 13.28 25.60 18.12
C TYR A 755 13.98 24.79 17.03
N GLY A 756 13.98 23.47 17.17
CA GLY A 756 14.41 22.54 16.13
C GLY A 756 13.94 21.12 16.45
N ASP A 757 13.52 20.39 15.42
CA ASP A 757 13.05 19.01 15.53
C ASP A 757 13.75 18.17 14.49
N THR A 758 14.69 17.33 14.92
CA THR A 758 15.40 16.32 14.12
C THR A 758 16.22 16.86 12.94
N ASP A 759 15.56 17.31 11.89
CA ASP A 759 16.09 17.76 10.60
C ASP A 759 15.86 19.26 10.32
N SER A 760 15.02 19.92 11.11
CA SER A 760 14.66 21.32 10.91
C SER A 760 15.09 22.23 12.07
N VAL A 761 15.45 23.47 11.74
CA VAL A 761 15.72 24.56 12.69
C VAL A 761 14.83 25.76 12.40
N MET A 762 14.31 26.39 13.45
CA MET A 762 13.46 27.57 13.38
C MET A 762 14.20 28.78 13.94
N CYS A 763 14.52 29.69 13.04
CA CYS A 763 15.42 30.81 13.27
C CYS A 763 14.63 32.12 13.36
N LYS A 764 14.71 32.79 14.50
CA LYS A 764 14.33 34.19 14.66
C LYS A 764 15.48 35.05 14.14
N LEU A 765 15.33 35.61 12.94
CA LEU A 765 16.38 36.42 12.29
C LEU A 765 16.34 37.91 12.69
N GLY A 766 15.34 38.32 13.46
CA GLY A 766 15.18 39.68 13.97
C GLY A 766 14.78 40.74 12.93
N VAL A 767 14.39 40.31 11.73
CA VAL A 767 13.73 41.14 10.71
C VAL A 767 12.22 41.22 10.95
N GLN A 768 11.57 42.24 10.39
CA GLN A 768 10.13 42.52 10.62
C GLN A 768 9.24 42.03 9.48
N THR A 769 9.78 41.85 8.28
CA THR A 769 9.00 41.47 7.10
C THR A 769 9.24 40.04 6.68
N VAL A 770 8.20 39.39 6.15
CA VAL A 770 8.29 38.01 5.62
C VAL A 770 9.27 37.94 4.45
N SER A 771 9.33 38.97 3.60
CA SER A 771 10.23 39.02 2.44
C SER A 771 11.69 38.97 2.86
N GLU A 772 12.10 39.83 3.80
CA GLU A 772 13.47 39.83 4.31
C GLU A 772 13.82 38.51 5.00
N ALA A 773 12.87 37.92 5.75
CA ALA A 773 13.08 36.64 6.40
C ALA A 773 13.26 35.49 5.39
N MET A 774 12.54 35.52 4.27
CA MET A 774 12.72 34.56 3.18
C MET A 774 14.07 34.71 2.49
N GLU A 775 14.53 35.94 2.25
CA GLU A 775 15.82 36.22 1.61
C GLU A 775 16.99 35.75 2.48
N ILE A 776 17.04 36.20 3.75
CA ILE A 776 18.08 35.80 4.70
C ILE A 776 17.98 34.29 5.00
N GLY A 777 16.77 33.74 5.06
CA GLY A 777 16.57 32.30 5.23
C GLY A 777 17.18 31.47 4.08
N LYS A 778 17.03 31.92 2.83
CA LYS A 778 17.66 31.28 1.66
C LYS A 778 19.18 31.39 1.70
N GLU A 779 19.69 32.57 2.04
CA GLU A 779 21.14 32.80 2.22
C GLU A 779 21.71 31.88 3.32
N ALA A 780 21.03 31.79 4.45
CA ALA A 780 21.41 30.94 5.57
C ALA A 780 21.41 29.46 5.19
N ALA A 781 20.40 28.99 4.47
CA ALA A 781 20.34 27.61 3.99
C ALA A 781 21.53 27.26 3.09
N GLU A 782 21.86 28.13 2.13
CA GLU A 782 22.98 27.92 1.20
C GLU A 782 24.34 27.98 1.91
N TRP A 783 24.55 28.98 2.77
CA TRP A 783 25.79 29.14 3.51
C TRP A 783 26.01 28.00 4.51
N VAL A 784 25.00 27.60 5.28
CA VAL A 784 25.11 26.46 6.20
C VAL A 784 25.38 25.17 5.42
N SER A 785 24.74 24.96 4.27
CA SER A 785 24.99 23.80 3.40
C SER A 785 26.46 23.67 3.00
N SER A 786 27.17 24.79 2.77
CA SER A 786 28.59 24.77 2.41
C SER A 786 29.53 24.20 3.49
N HIS A 787 29.05 24.05 4.73
CA HIS A 787 29.82 23.50 5.87
C HIS A 787 29.62 22.00 6.09
N PHE A 788 28.86 21.34 5.22
CA PHE A 788 28.58 19.90 5.25
C PHE A 788 29.07 19.20 3.99
N THR A 789 29.39 17.92 4.13
CA THR A 789 29.83 17.09 3.02
C THR A 789 28.65 16.82 2.07
N PRO A 790 28.79 17.06 0.75
CA PRO A 790 27.75 16.68 -0.22
C PRO A 790 27.39 15.18 -0.12
N PRO A 791 26.12 14.78 -0.35
CA PRO A 791 24.99 15.57 -0.83
C PRO A 791 24.14 16.20 0.29
N ILE A 792 24.66 16.33 1.51
CA ILE A 792 23.94 16.98 2.62
C ILE A 792 23.67 18.43 2.23
N LYS A 793 22.39 18.81 2.26
CA LYS A 793 21.94 20.15 1.92
C LYS A 793 20.81 20.57 2.86
N LEU A 794 20.94 21.78 3.38
CA LEU A 794 19.89 22.50 4.09
C LEU A 794 19.13 23.36 3.08
N GLU A 795 17.80 23.35 3.16
CA GLU A 795 16.94 24.11 2.27
C GLU A 795 16.06 25.06 3.10
N PHE A 796 15.86 26.27 2.58
CA PHE A 796 14.81 27.14 3.07
C PHE A 796 13.46 26.52 2.69
N GLU A 797 12.61 26.26 3.70
CA GLU A 797 11.32 25.64 3.47
C GLU A 797 10.18 26.68 3.51
N LYS A 798 10.19 27.54 4.53
CA LYS A 798 9.06 28.42 4.86
C LYS A 798 9.41 29.50 5.88
N VAL A 799 8.51 30.48 6.01
CA VAL A 799 8.45 31.43 7.12
C VAL A 799 7.11 31.26 7.86
N TYR A 800 7.14 31.31 9.19
CA TYR A 800 5.94 31.48 10.02
C TYR A 800 5.77 32.94 10.45
N PHE A 801 4.57 33.50 10.27
CA PHE A 801 4.25 34.85 10.76
C PHE A 801 2.74 35.12 10.90
N PRO A 802 2.16 35.21 12.12
CA PRO A 802 2.81 35.00 13.41
C PRO A 802 3.07 33.51 13.71
N TYR A 803 3.82 33.25 14.78
CA TYR A 803 4.20 31.90 15.22
C TYR A 803 3.93 31.66 16.72
N LEU A 804 3.21 30.60 17.06
CA LEU A 804 2.88 30.19 18.41
C LEU A 804 3.57 28.86 18.75
N LEU A 805 4.57 28.92 19.62
CA LEU A 805 5.33 27.76 20.08
C LEU A 805 4.96 27.41 21.52
N ILE A 806 4.26 26.29 21.70
CA ILE A 806 3.71 25.88 22.99
C ILE A 806 4.67 24.93 23.71
N ASN A 807 5.08 23.85 23.05
CA ASN A 807 5.94 22.80 23.59
C ASN A 807 6.67 22.07 22.46
N LYS A 808 7.55 21.12 22.81
CA LYS A 808 8.14 20.20 21.85
C LYS A 808 7.03 19.52 21.04
N LYS A 809 7.16 19.55 19.70
CA LYS A 809 6.20 18.99 18.74
C LYS A 809 4.78 19.56 18.85
N ARG A 810 4.61 20.73 19.49
CA ARG A 810 3.31 21.42 19.65
C ARG A 810 3.43 22.90 19.34
N TYR A 811 3.02 23.29 18.14
CA TYR A 811 3.08 24.67 17.66
C TYR A 811 2.06 24.94 16.54
N ALA A 812 1.78 26.22 16.32
CA ALA A 812 0.92 26.69 15.23
C ALA A 812 1.49 27.98 14.63
N GLY A 813 1.18 28.26 13.37
CA GLY A 813 1.58 29.52 12.73
C GLY A 813 1.03 29.65 11.31
N LEU A 814 1.00 30.88 10.80
CA LEU A 814 0.67 31.11 9.41
C LEU A 814 1.86 30.80 8.53
N TYR A 815 1.65 29.92 7.56
CA TYR A 815 2.67 29.32 6.72
C TYR A 815 2.86 30.14 5.45
N PHE A 816 4.07 30.62 5.19
CA PHE A 816 4.43 31.32 3.95
C PHE A 816 5.57 30.58 3.24
N SER A 817 5.34 30.10 2.02
CA SER A 817 6.40 29.48 1.19
C SER A 817 6.65 30.21 -0.12
N SER A 818 5.60 30.44 -0.92
CA SER A 818 5.73 30.86 -2.32
C SER A 818 5.69 32.37 -2.50
N SER A 819 5.02 33.07 -1.59
CA SER A 819 4.81 34.52 -1.62
C SER A 819 4.96 35.10 -0.22
N ALA A 820 5.60 36.27 -0.13
CA ALA A 820 5.68 37.03 1.12
C ALA A 820 4.40 37.81 1.45
N LYS A 821 3.45 37.92 0.50
CA LYS A 821 2.23 38.72 0.66
C LYS A 821 1.04 37.93 1.18
N THR A 822 0.97 36.64 0.85
CA THR A 822 -0.18 35.78 1.12
C THR A 822 0.29 34.52 1.80
N HIS A 823 -0.33 34.19 2.94
CA HIS A 823 -0.07 32.91 3.60
C HIS A 823 -0.76 31.77 2.84
N ASP A 824 -0.14 30.60 2.85
CA ASP A 824 -0.66 29.41 2.16
C ASP A 824 -1.75 28.72 3.01
N LYS A 825 -1.51 28.63 4.33
CA LYS A 825 -2.42 28.01 5.30
C LYS A 825 -2.03 28.32 6.75
N MET A 826 -2.92 28.04 7.69
CA MET A 826 -2.57 27.90 9.10
C MET A 826 -2.04 26.48 9.35
N ASP A 827 -0.77 26.35 9.74
CA ASP A 827 -0.18 25.06 10.07
C ASP A 827 -0.31 24.79 11.57
N CYS A 828 -0.65 23.55 11.90
CA CYS A 828 -0.92 23.10 13.26
C CYS A 828 -0.20 21.77 13.48
N LYS A 829 0.81 21.74 14.34
CA LYS A 829 1.61 20.54 14.62
C LYS A 829 1.37 20.06 16.04
N GLY A 830 0.91 18.81 16.18
CA GLY A 830 0.74 18.10 17.47
C GLY A 830 -0.26 18.70 18.46
N ILE A 831 -0.92 19.80 18.10
CA ILE A 831 -2.03 20.38 18.85
C ILE A 831 -3.32 19.59 18.61
N GLU A 832 -4.31 19.84 19.45
CA GLU A 832 -5.57 19.11 19.52
C GLU A 832 -6.37 19.16 18.19
N THR A 833 -6.19 20.18 17.34
CA THR A 833 -6.91 20.29 16.05
C THR A 833 -6.60 19.16 15.08
N VAL A 834 -5.36 18.64 15.08
CA VAL A 834 -4.89 17.57 14.17
C VAL A 834 -4.87 16.19 14.82
N ARG A 835 -5.16 16.13 16.12
CA ARG A 835 -5.27 14.87 16.87
C ARG A 835 -6.65 14.24 16.63
N ARG A 836 -6.72 12.91 16.76
CA ARG A 836 -7.91 12.10 16.46
C ARG A 836 -8.47 11.38 17.69
N ASP A 837 -7.94 11.67 18.87
CA ASP A 837 -8.32 11.08 20.16
C ASP A 837 -9.20 12.02 21.01
N ASN A 838 -9.66 13.12 20.43
CA ASN A 838 -10.57 14.11 21.01
C ASN A 838 -11.87 14.23 20.19
N CYS A 839 -12.89 14.83 20.79
CA CYS A 839 -14.15 15.10 20.09
C CYS A 839 -13.99 16.25 19.07
N PRO A 840 -14.79 16.28 17.98
CA PRO A 840 -14.76 17.36 17.00
C PRO A 840 -14.96 18.75 17.58
N LEU A 841 -15.79 18.90 18.64
CA LEU A 841 -16.02 20.19 19.30
C LEU A 841 -14.72 20.87 19.73
N VAL A 842 -13.82 20.12 20.38
CA VAL A 842 -12.53 20.66 20.86
C VAL A 842 -11.63 21.05 19.69
N ALA A 843 -11.58 20.23 18.65
CA ALA A 843 -10.78 20.52 17.46
C ALA A 843 -11.30 21.78 16.74
N ASN A 844 -12.62 21.93 16.59
CA ASN A 844 -13.26 23.07 15.96
C ASN A 844 -13.09 24.34 16.78
N LEU A 845 -13.32 24.29 18.09
CA LEU A 845 -13.12 25.41 19.01
C LEU A 845 -11.69 25.94 18.92
N ILE A 846 -10.69 25.06 19.08
CA ILE A 846 -9.28 25.47 19.04
C ILE A 846 -8.90 26.01 17.66
N ASN A 847 -9.41 25.41 16.58
CA ASN A 847 -9.15 25.90 15.22
C ASN A 847 -9.70 27.32 15.03
N THR A 848 -10.95 27.57 15.42
CA THR A 848 -11.56 28.91 15.31
C THR A 848 -10.86 29.93 16.22
N CYS A 849 -10.50 29.56 17.45
CA CYS A 849 -9.72 30.45 18.33
C CYS A 849 -8.34 30.77 17.72
N LEU A 850 -7.65 29.79 17.14
CA LEU A 850 -6.37 30.03 16.48
C LEU A 850 -6.52 30.90 15.23
N GLN A 851 -7.58 30.74 14.44
CA GLN A 851 -7.87 31.62 13.31
C GLN A 851 -8.06 33.06 13.79
N LYS A 852 -8.88 33.27 14.82
CA LYS A 852 -9.11 34.61 15.40
C LYS A 852 -7.82 35.23 15.96
N ILE A 853 -6.96 34.44 16.59
CA ILE A 853 -5.70 34.93 17.18
C ILE A 853 -4.63 35.18 16.10
N LEU A 854 -4.43 34.25 15.17
CA LEU A 854 -3.30 34.28 14.22
C LEU A 854 -3.62 35.04 12.93
N ILE A 855 -4.87 34.97 12.44
CA ILE A 855 -5.33 35.63 11.21
C ILE A 855 -5.95 36.98 11.55
N ASP A 856 -7.03 36.98 12.33
CA ASP A 856 -7.80 38.20 12.60
C ASP A 856 -7.10 39.13 13.60
N ARG A 857 -6.12 38.60 14.34
CA ARG A 857 -5.42 39.28 15.44
C ARG A 857 -6.38 39.85 16.49
N ASP A 858 -7.46 39.12 16.77
CA ASP A 858 -8.51 39.46 17.73
C ASP A 858 -8.62 38.43 18.86
N PRO A 859 -7.83 38.59 19.94
CA PRO A 859 -7.93 37.73 21.11
C PRO A 859 -9.29 37.83 21.83
N MET A 860 -9.95 39.00 21.78
CA MET A 860 -11.22 39.20 22.47
C MET A 860 -12.35 38.45 21.77
N GLY A 861 -12.39 38.47 20.44
CA GLY A 861 -13.31 37.63 19.67
C GLY A 861 -13.07 36.14 19.88
N ALA A 862 -11.83 35.71 20.12
CA ALA A 862 -11.53 34.32 20.48
C ALA A 862 -12.08 33.95 21.87
N VAL A 863 -12.00 34.87 22.84
CA VAL A 863 -12.59 34.71 24.19
C VAL A 863 -14.11 34.67 24.12
N GLU A 864 -14.74 35.57 23.36
CA GLU A 864 -16.19 35.60 23.16
C GLU A 864 -16.69 34.28 22.57
N HIS A 865 -16.05 33.83 21.48
CA HIS A 865 -16.37 32.55 20.85
C HIS A 865 -16.24 31.36 21.81
N ALA A 866 -15.18 31.33 22.63
CA ALA A 866 -15.01 30.26 23.61
C ALA A 866 -16.12 30.28 24.68
N LYS A 867 -16.52 31.47 25.16
CA LYS A 867 -17.65 31.61 26.09
C LYS A 867 -18.96 31.14 25.48
N ASP A 868 -19.23 31.48 24.21
CA ASP A 868 -20.43 31.05 23.49
C ASP A 868 -20.48 29.53 23.37
N VAL A 869 -19.38 28.89 22.97
CA VAL A 869 -19.30 27.42 22.86
C VAL A 869 -19.48 26.75 24.23
N ILE A 870 -18.92 27.32 25.30
CA ILE A 870 -19.13 26.82 26.67
C ILE A 870 -20.60 27.00 27.07
N SER A 871 -21.22 28.13 26.76
CA SER A 871 -22.63 28.39 27.04
C SER A 871 -23.51 27.39 26.30
N ASP A 872 -23.29 27.17 25.01
CA ASP A 872 -24.02 26.19 24.20
C ASP A 872 -23.88 24.78 24.73
N LEU A 873 -22.67 24.40 25.17
CA LEU A 873 -22.42 23.09 25.77
C LEU A 873 -23.24 22.92 27.06
N LEU A 874 -23.20 23.89 27.97
CA LEU A 874 -23.91 23.84 29.25
C LEU A 874 -25.43 23.97 29.10
N CYS A 875 -25.90 24.65 28.05
CA CYS A 875 -27.32 24.78 27.71
C CYS A 875 -27.86 23.62 26.85
N ASN A 876 -27.07 22.57 26.61
CA ASN A 876 -27.45 21.43 25.77
C ASN A 876 -27.88 21.82 24.35
N ARG A 877 -27.15 22.76 23.73
CA ARG A 877 -27.37 23.23 22.35
C ARG A 877 -26.34 22.69 21.35
N ILE A 878 -25.50 21.75 21.78
CA ILE A 878 -24.47 21.12 20.96
C ILE A 878 -24.96 19.77 20.45
N ASP A 879 -24.82 19.55 19.14
CA ASP A 879 -25.13 18.26 18.52
C ASP A 879 -24.19 17.14 18.99
N ILE A 880 -24.74 15.94 19.20
CA ILE A 880 -24.00 14.78 19.71
C ILE A 880 -22.81 14.39 18.81
N SER A 881 -22.89 14.63 17.50
CA SER A 881 -21.78 14.34 16.57
C SER A 881 -20.50 15.10 16.92
N GLN A 882 -20.63 16.29 17.52
CA GLN A 882 -19.51 17.11 17.97
C GLN A 882 -18.86 16.57 19.25
N LEU A 883 -19.53 15.66 19.96
CA LEU A 883 -19.11 15.09 21.24
C LEU A 883 -18.54 13.66 21.11
N VAL A 884 -18.61 13.06 19.91
CA VAL A 884 -18.10 11.71 19.68
C VAL A 884 -16.57 11.66 19.79
N ILE A 885 -16.06 10.80 20.67
CA ILE A 885 -14.65 10.46 20.81
C ILE A 885 -14.39 9.15 20.08
N THR A 886 -13.23 9.03 19.42
CA THR A 886 -12.82 7.80 18.73
C THR A 886 -11.43 7.36 19.18
N LYS A 887 -11.30 6.10 19.60
CA LYS A 887 -10.01 5.48 19.96
C LYS A 887 -9.84 4.13 19.26
N GLU A 888 -8.61 3.83 18.89
CA GLU A 888 -8.25 2.57 18.23
C GLU A 888 -8.13 1.44 19.27
N LEU A 889 -8.76 0.31 18.99
CA LEU A 889 -8.67 -0.92 19.78
C LEU A 889 -7.41 -1.67 19.37
N THR A 890 -6.29 -1.42 20.05
CA THR A 890 -4.96 -1.89 19.64
C THR A 890 -4.61 -3.29 20.15
N ARG A 891 -5.31 -3.78 21.16
CA ARG A 891 -5.06 -5.05 21.85
C ARG A 891 -6.36 -5.70 22.30
N THR A 892 -6.30 -6.96 22.72
CA THR A 892 -7.42 -7.60 23.42
C THR A 892 -7.55 -7.01 24.84
N ALA A 893 -8.74 -7.13 25.45
CA ALA A 893 -9.01 -6.54 26.76
C ALA A 893 -8.00 -6.96 27.84
N ASP A 894 -7.59 -8.23 27.85
CA ASP A 894 -6.66 -8.80 28.84
C ASP A 894 -5.22 -8.30 28.68
N GLU A 895 -4.84 -7.83 27.48
CA GLU A 895 -3.50 -7.31 27.18
C GLU A 895 -3.32 -5.82 27.57
N TYR A 896 -4.39 -5.14 28.01
CA TYR A 896 -4.33 -3.77 28.50
C TYR A 896 -3.97 -3.73 29.99
N ALA A 897 -2.94 -2.94 30.33
CA ALA A 897 -2.49 -2.75 31.72
C ALA A 897 -3.54 -2.07 32.63
N GLY A 898 -4.55 -1.42 32.06
CA GLY A 898 -5.62 -0.77 32.82
C GLY A 898 -6.88 -0.57 32.00
N LYS A 899 -8.03 -0.55 32.68
CA LYS A 899 -9.35 -0.45 32.04
C LYS A 899 -9.52 0.85 31.26
N GLN A 900 -9.91 0.73 29.99
CA GLN A 900 -10.13 1.85 29.09
C GLN A 900 -11.58 1.90 28.63
N ALA A 901 -12.11 3.11 28.44
CA ALA A 901 -13.50 3.35 28.04
C ALA A 901 -13.91 2.62 26.74
N HIS A 902 -13.10 2.78 25.68
CA HIS A 902 -13.37 2.16 24.37
C HIS A 902 -13.27 0.63 24.40
N VAL A 903 -12.42 0.06 25.26
CA VAL A 903 -12.27 -1.40 25.42
C VAL A 903 -13.50 -1.97 26.12
N GLU A 904 -13.91 -1.37 27.24
CA GLU A 904 -15.11 -1.80 27.98
C GLU A 904 -16.39 -1.63 27.16
N LEU A 905 -16.46 -0.58 26.32
CA LEU A 905 -17.57 -0.45 25.38
C LEU A 905 -17.54 -1.55 24.31
N ALA A 906 -16.38 -1.83 23.70
CA ALA A 906 -16.27 -2.89 22.69
C ALA A 906 -16.68 -4.26 23.25
N GLU A 907 -16.28 -4.59 24.48
CA GLU A 907 -16.70 -5.82 25.16
C GLU A 907 -18.20 -5.85 25.48
N ARG A 908 -18.80 -4.71 25.88
CA ARG A 908 -20.25 -4.62 26.07
C ARG A 908 -21.02 -4.75 24.75
N MET A 909 -20.51 -4.16 23.67
CA MET A 909 -21.08 -4.32 22.33
C MET A 909 -21.02 -5.79 21.90
N ARG A 910 -19.88 -6.45 22.10
CA ARG A 910 -19.68 -7.87 21.81
C ARG A 910 -20.62 -8.79 22.58
N LYS A 911 -20.91 -8.48 23.84
CA LYS A 911 -21.93 -9.21 24.63
C LYS A 911 -23.35 -9.00 24.13
N ARG A 912 -23.66 -7.83 23.55
CA ARG A 912 -24.97 -7.50 23.01
C ARG A 912 -25.20 -8.16 21.65
N ASP A 913 -24.25 -7.98 20.75
CA ASP A 913 -24.22 -8.58 19.43
C ASP A 913 -22.74 -8.78 19.02
N PRO A 914 -22.23 -10.01 19.05
CA PRO A 914 -20.86 -10.30 18.65
C PRO A 914 -20.54 -9.92 17.20
N GLY A 915 -21.53 -9.97 16.30
CA GLY A 915 -21.31 -9.77 14.86
C GLY A 915 -21.08 -8.32 14.46
N SER A 916 -21.62 -7.36 15.21
CA SER A 916 -21.44 -5.91 14.98
C SER A 916 -20.38 -5.27 15.89
N ALA A 917 -19.70 -6.06 16.72
CA ALA A 917 -18.70 -5.56 17.65
C ALA A 917 -17.41 -5.14 16.93
N PRO A 918 -16.74 -4.06 17.39
CA PRO A 918 -15.44 -3.67 16.84
C PRO A 918 -14.38 -4.77 17.01
N ASN A 919 -13.56 -4.93 15.98
CA ASN A 919 -12.44 -5.86 15.96
C ASN A 919 -11.11 -5.16 16.30
N LEU A 920 -10.06 -5.97 16.48
CA LEU A 920 -8.74 -5.47 16.79
C LEU A 920 -8.19 -4.66 15.60
N GLY A 921 -7.80 -3.42 15.86
CA GLY A 921 -7.38 -2.42 14.88
C GLY A 921 -8.47 -1.42 14.48
N ASP A 922 -9.72 -1.63 14.88
CA ASP A 922 -10.82 -0.71 14.57
C ASP A 922 -10.83 0.51 15.50
N ARG A 923 -11.41 1.61 15.02
CA ARG A 923 -11.66 2.79 15.84
C ARG A 923 -13.06 2.73 16.43
N VAL A 924 -13.16 2.67 17.74
CA VAL A 924 -14.42 2.60 18.49
C VAL A 924 -14.94 4.01 18.77
N PRO A 925 -16.10 4.41 18.23
CA PRO A 925 -16.74 5.68 18.54
C PRO A 925 -17.56 5.57 19.83
N TYR A 926 -17.43 6.55 20.73
CA TYR A 926 -18.20 6.60 21.98
C TYR A 926 -18.43 8.04 22.45
N VAL A 927 -19.47 8.21 23.28
CA VAL A 927 -19.73 9.42 24.07
C VAL A 927 -19.64 9.08 25.56
N ILE A 928 -19.54 10.08 26.42
CA ILE A 928 -19.55 9.90 27.88
C ILE A 928 -20.91 10.35 28.44
N ILE A 929 -21.62 9.42 29.07
CA ILE A 929 -22.92 9.67 29.67
C ILE A 929 -22.79 10.12 31.14
N GLY A 930 -23.81 10.82 31.63
CA GLY A 930 -23.93 11.19 33.04
C GLY A 930 -24.08 9.96 33.93
N ALA A 931 -23.40 9.97 35.07
CA ALA A 931 -23.49 8.93 36.09
C ALA A 931 -23.26 9.52 37.47
N ALA A 932 -23.53 8.76 38.53
CA ALA A 932 -23.27 9.18 39.91
C ALA A 932 -21.81 9.60 40.11
N LYS A 933 -21.59 10.55 41.01
CA LYS A 933 -20.25 11.06 41.35
C LYS A 933 -19.36 9.91 41.84
N GLY A 934 -18.13 9.82 41.33
CA GLY A 934 -17.18 8.76 41.68
C GLY A 934 -17.22 7.53 40.76
N VAL A 935 -18.22 7.38 39.89
CA VAL A 935 -18.22 6.32 38.86
C VAL A 935 -17.03 6.54 37.91
N ALA A 936 -16.29 5.47 37.62
CA ALA A 936 -15.13 5.53 36.74
C ALA A 936 -15.53 5.86 35.30
N ALA A 937 -14.74 6.68 34.61
CA ALA A 937 -15.05 7.14 33.25
C ALA A 937 -15.23 6.01 32.23
N TYR A 938 -14.52 4.89 32.38
CA TYR A 938 -14.66 3.74 31.47
C TYR A 938 -16.03 3.07 31.53
N MET A 939 -16.73 3.17 32.67
CA MET A 939 -18.10 2.66 32.86
C MET A 939 -19.18 3.59 32.27
N LYS A 940 -18.80 4.83 31.92
CA LYS A 940 -19.72 5.86 31.39
C LYS A 940 -19.65 5.98 29.87
N SER A 941 -18.86 5.15 29.20
CA SER A 941 -18.82 5.14 27.75
C SER A 941 -20.14 4.62 27.20
N GLU A 942 -20.65 5.14 26.10
CA GLU A 942 -21.79 4.52 25.41
C GLU A 942 -21.69 4.76 23.91
N HIS A 943 -22.28 3.87 23.12
CA HIS A 943 -22.26 4.01 21.66
C HIS A 943 -23.16 5.17 21.22
N LYS A 944 -22.74 5.93 20.19
CA LYS A 944 -23.48 7.13 19.70
C LYS A 944 -24.89 6.83 19.20
N LYS A 945 -25.16 5.59 18.78
CA LYS A 945 -26.48 5.12 18.31
C LYS A 945 -27.31 4.46 19.43
N CYS A 946 -27.00 4.70 20.70
CA CYS A 946 -27.81 4.18 21.79
C CYS A 946 -29.21 4.83 21.72
N GLU A 947 -30.24 4.02 21.52
CA GLU A 947 -31.65 4.47 21.43
C GLU A 947 -32.18 4.95 22.79
N ASN A 948 -31.51 4.59 23.88
CA ASN A 948 -31.82 5.09 25.19
C ASN A 948 -31.33 6.54 25.29
N LEU A 949 -32.26 7.48 25.50
CA LEU A 949 -32.04 8.92 25.72
C LEU A 949 -31.25 9.18 27.02
N CYS A 950 -30.03 8.65 27.12
CA CYS A 950 -29.17 8.81 28.28
C CYS A 950 -28.64 10.26 28.32
N PRO A 951 -28.75 10.95 29.47
CA PRO A 951 -28.19 12.29 29.60
C PRO A 951 -26.66 12.25 29.44
N LEU A 952 -26.09 13.23 28.75
CA LEU A 952 -24.64 13.35 28.55
C LEU A 952 -23.95 13.95 29.79
N CYS A 953 -22.65 13.67 29.95
CA CYS A 953 -21.82 14.29 30.97
C CYS A 953 -21.23 15.61 30.44
N TYR A 954 -21.88 16.75 30.74
CA TYR A 954 -21.42 18.08 30.30
C TYR A 954 -20.30 18.68 31.17
N GLN A 955 -20.25 18.30 32.46
CA GLN A 955 -19.17 18.64 33.38
C GLN A 955 -18.00 17.67 33.21
#